data_AF-A0A7J9E8F0-F1
#
_entry.id   AF-A0A7J9E8F0-F1
#
_cell.length_a   1.000
_cell.length_b   1.000
_cell.length_c   1.000
_cell.angle_alpha   90.00
_cell.angle_beta   90.00
_cell.angle_gamma   90.00
#
_symmetry.space_group_name_H-M   'P 1'
#
loop_
_entity.id
_entity.type
_entity.pdbx_description
1 polymer ?
#
loop_
_entity_poly.entity_id
_entity_poly.type
_entity_poly.pdbx_seq_one_letter_code
_entity_poly.pdbx_strand_id
1 'polypeptide(L)'
;MHFHFANSSQSKIDSNRVLNDLSKSGRINEARKLFDKMPERDEFTWNTLIAAYATSGKLTEAIQLFKETPIKSSITWNLLISGYCLHGMETEAFHLFSRMQFEGQRPNQYTMGSILRLCSTLGLLQRGKQVHGYVIKTQFESNDYVVTGLVDMYAKCNCILEAEYLFKMMPNKRNHVMWTAMVAGYSQNGEAFKAIECYRDMVVEGVASNQFTFPSVLTACAAVQARNFGTQVHSFIVRSGFEANVFVQSALIDMYAKCRDLDSALIVLENMEVDDVVSWNSMLVGCVRQGCEEEALSLFRKMHARDMKLGNFTYPSVLNCFASTKDMNNAMSVHCLIIKTGFEAYKLVNNALVDMYAKQGNMDCAFQVFNHMPNKDVVSWTSLVTGYARNNHHEEALKLFCDMRLAGIHPDHVVLASALSACAELTVLELGQQVHADFVKSGLQSSTSVDNSLVTMYAKCGCIDDASRVFDSMQIRDAVTWTALIVGYARNGKGKDSVRFYDQMIASGTKPDYITFIGLLFACSHAGLLERGRLYFASMEKEYGIKPGPEHYACMIDLLGRSGKLVEAEMLLDEMDVEPDATVWKALLAACRVQGNLELGERAAKNLFELESKNAVPYIMLSNMYSAAGKWEDAARIRRTMKWKGISKEPGCSWIEVNSRVHTFMSEDRGHSRTTEIYSKIDEIMVLIKEAGYEADISFALHNMDKEGKELGLAYHSEKLAVAFGLLSLPRGAPVRIFKNLRVCGDCHTAMKYISSLFHRHIILRDSNCFHHFKGGQCSCGDYW
;
A
#
# COMPACT_ATOMS: atom_id res chain seq x y z
N MET A 1 35.62 27.26 -50.32
CA MET A 1 35.96 28.55 -50.96
C MET A 1 36.71 29.41 -49.97
N HIS A 2 38.02 29.59 -50.19
CA HIS A 2 38.86 30.52 -49.46
C HIS A 2 38.48 31.96 -49.81
N PHE A 3 38.04 32.76 -48.84
CA PHE A 3 37.95 34.21 -49.01
C PHE A 3 39.24 34.87 -48.54
N HIS A 4 40.01 35.36 -49.51
CA HIS A 4 41.12 36.29 -49.31
C HIS A 4 40.59 37.61 -48.77
N PHE A 5 41.13 38.07 -47.63
CA PHE A 5 40.95 39.43 -47.14
C PHE A 5 41.85 40.37 -47.94
N ALA A 6 41.26 41.14 -48.85
CA ALA A 6 41.89 42.31 -49.46
C ALA A 6 41.28 43.57 -48.85
N ASN A 7 42.15 44.53 -48.52
CA ASN A 7 41.86 45.85 -47.95
C ASN A 7 40.67 46.55 -48.62
N SER A 8 39.58 46.71 -47.87
CA SER A 8 38.70 47.87 -47.95
C SER A 8 38.18 48.13 -46.54
N SER A 9 38.01 49.39 -46.17
CA SER A 9 37.54 49.81 -44.85
C SER A 9 36.18 49.16 -44.55
N GLN A 10 36.19 48.01 -43.86
CA GLN A 10 34.98 47.36 -43.40
C GLN A 10 34.32 48.33 -42.42
N SER A 11 33.16 48.86 -42.81
CA SER A 11 32.39 49.75 -41.94
C SER A 11 32.13 49.04 -40.61
N LYS A 12 32.19 49.78 -39.50
CA LYS A 12 31.89 49.30 -38.15
C LYS A 12 30.55 48.54 -38.09
N ILE A 13 29.58 48.97 -38.89
CA ILE A 13 28.25 48.35 -39.03
C ILE A 13 28.35 46.94 -39.65
N ASP A 14 29.18 46.77 -40.68
CA ASP A 14 29.34 45.48 -41.34
C ASP A 14 30.06 44.48 -40.44
N SER A 15 31.07 44.93 -39.69
CA SER A 15 31.76 44.10 -38.70
C SER A 15 30.81 43.65 -37.57
N ASN A 16 29.95 44.54 -37.09
CA ASN A 16 28.90 44.22 -36.11
C ASN A 16 27.87 43.21 -36.68
N ARG A 17 27.51 43.32 -37.97
CA ARG A 17 26.62 42.35 -38.62
C ARG A 17 27.23 40.96 -38.67
N VAL A 18 28.48 40.86 -39.15
CA VAL A 18 29.19 39.57 -39.24
C VAL A 18 29.40 38.96 -37.84
N LEU A 19 29.70 39.77 -36.83
CA LEU A 19 29.81 39.30 -35.45
C LEU A 19 28.50 38.68 -34.93
N ASN A 20 27.37 39.34 -35.19
CA ASN A 20 26.05 38.85 -34.81
C ASN A 20 25.70 37.53 -35.54
N ASP A 21 26.03 37.42 -36.83
CA ASP A 21 25.80 36.20 -37.61
C ASP A 21 26.66 35.02 -37.12
N LEU A 22 27.93 35.29 -36.79
CA LEU A 22 28.82 34.29 -36.18
C LEU A 22 28.34 33.84 -34.79
N SER A 23 27.82 34.78 -33.99
CA SER A 23 27.21 34.47 -32.69
C SER A 23 25.97 33.60 -32.83
N LYS A 24 25.02 33.97 -33.71
CA LYS A 24 23.78 33.22 -33.95
C LYS A 24 24.03 31.83 -34.53
N SER A 25 25.10 31.66 -35.31
CA SER A 25 25.51 30.35 -35.86
C SER A 25 26.33 29.49 -34.88
N GLY A 26 26.53 29.92 -33.64
CA GLY A 26 27.27 29.17 -32.62
C GLY A 26 28.79 29.14 -32.84
N ARG A 27 29.32 29.88 -33.82
CA ARG A 27 30.75 29.95 -34.16
C ARG A 27 31.49 30.94 -33.25
N ILE A 28 31.37 30.73 -31.94
CA ILE A 28 31.78 31.68 -30.89
C ILE A 28 33.28 31.97 -30.92
N ASN A 29 34.11 30.97 -31.25
CA ASN A 29 35.56 31.16 -31.36
C ASN A 29 35.94 32.09 -32.53
N GLU A 30 35.17 32.06 -33.62
CA GLU A 30 35.39 32.93 -34.77
C GLU A 30 34.83 34.34 -34.52
N ALA A 31 33.67 34.42 -33.84
CA ALA A 31 33.13 35.67 -33.34
C ALA A 31 34.15 36.38 -32.42
N ARG A 32 34.81 35.64 -31.52
CA ARG A 32 35.87 36.17 -30.66
C ARG A 32 37.07 36.69 -31.46
N LYS A 33 37.55 35.92 -32.45
CA LYS A 33 38.67 36.35 -33.31
C LYS A 33 38.34 37.63 -34.10
N LEU A 34 37.10 37.77 -34.57
CA LEU A 34 36.65 38.99 -35.24
C LEU A 34 36.59 40.16 -34.25
N PHE A 35 36.01 39.94 -33.07
CA PHE A 35 35.93 40.93 -32.00
C PHE A 35 37.31 41.48 -31.59
N ASP A 36 38.31 40.61 -31.45
CA ASP A 36 39.68 41.02 -31.06
C ASP A 36 40.37 41.85 -32.16
N LYS A 37 40.00 41.68 -33.43
CA LYS A 37 40.54 42.42 -34.59
C LYS A 37 39.85 43.76 -34.87
N MET A 38 38.71 44.04 -34.24
CA MET A 38 37.97 45.28 -34.48
C MET A 38 38.73 46.50 -33.88
N PRO A 39 39.03 47.53 -34.68
CA PRO A 39 39.77 48.71 -34.20
C PRO A 39 38.94 49.60 -33.27
N GLU A 40 37.62 49.66 -33.48
CA GLU A 40 36.67 50.31 -32.57
C GLU A 40 35.54 49.34 -32.20
N ARG A 41 35.16 49.33 -30.92
CA ARG A 41 34.08 48.49 -30.38
C ARG A 41 33.06 49.39 -29.70
N ASP A 42 31.81 49.31 -30.15
CA ASP A 42 30.70 49.99 -29.49
C ASP A 42 29.97 49.05 -28.53
N GLU A 43 29.00 49.59 -27.80
CA GLU A 43 28.19 48.84 -26.85
C GLU A 43 27.53 47.60 -27.50
N PHE A 44 27.09 47.71 -28.76
CA PHE A 44 26.51 46.59 -29.50
C PHE A 44 27.54 45.48 -29.75
N THR A 45 28.77 45.82 -30.11
CA THR A 45 29.87 44.86 -30.29
C THR A 45 30.10 44.04 -29.01
N TRP A 46 30.20 44.71 -27.85
CA TRP A 46 30.42 44.06 -26.55
C TRP A 46 29.22 43.21 -26.13
N ASN A 47 28.00 43.76 -26.20
CA ASN A 47 26.78 43.07 -25.82
C ASN A 47 26.55 41.80 -26.67
N THR A 48 26.84 41.86 -27.99
CA THR A 48 26.70 40.70 -28.88
C THR A 48 27.59 39.53 -28.43
N LEU A 49 28.85 39.79 -28.08
CA LEU A 49 29.76 38.74 -27.67
C LEU A 49 29.48 38.22 -26.24
N ILE A 50 29.11 39.11 -25.31
CA ILE A 50 28.67 38.72 -23.96
C ILE A 50 27.45 37.80 -24.05
N ALA A 51 26.46 38.16 -24.88
CA ALA A 51 25.28 37.33 -25.12
C ALA A 51 25.68 35.94 -25.66
N ALA A 52 26.58 35.88 -26.64
CA ALA A 52 27.05 34.63 -27.25
C ALA A 52 27.66 33.67 -26.23
N TYR A 53 28.55 34.17 -25.37
CA TYR A 53 29.17 33.39 -24.31
C TYR A 53 28.16 32.97 -23.23
N ALA A 54 27.26 33.89 -22.84
CA ALA A 54 26.22 33.63 -21.84
C ALA A 54 25.23 32.53 -22.30
N THR A 55 24.73 32.61 -23.53
CA THR A 55 23.79 31.61 -24.07
C THR A 55 24.42 30.25 -24.30
N SER A 56 25.74 30.18 -24.54
CA SER A 56 26.47 28.92 -24.77
C SER A 56 26.99 28.22 -23.51
N GLY A 57 26.74 28.78 -22.33
CA GLY A 57 27.19 28.20 -21.05
C GLY A 57 28.64 28.52 -20.68
N LYS A 58 29.34 29.31 -21.51
CA LYS A 58 30.70 29.83 -21.24
C LYS A 58 30.64 31.06 -20.32
N LEU A 59 30.10 30.85 -19.11
CA LEU A 59 29.76 31.92 -18.18
C LEU A 59 31.01 32.65 -17.64
N THR A 60 32.15 31.97 -17.53
CA THR A 60 33.42 32.54 -17.08
C THR A 60 33.95 33.58 -18.07
N GLU A 61 33.87 33.29 -19.36
CA GLU A 61 34.26 34.21 -20.43
C GLU A 61 33.26 35.37 -20.55
N ALA A 62 31.97 35.10 -20.34
CA ALA A 62 30.93 36.13 -20.33
C ALA A 62 31.15 37.15 -19.21
N ILE A 63 31.42 36.70 -17.97
CA ILE A 63 31.69 37.60 -16.84
C ILE A 63 33.02 38.37 -17.03
N GLN A 64 34.02 37.76 -17.68
CA GLN A 64 35.28 38.44 -17.96
C GLN A 64 35.08 39.61 -18.93
N LEU A 65 34.39 39.38 -20.06
CA LEU A 65 34.05 40.44 -21.01
C LEU A 65 33.14 41.50 -20.40
N PHE A 66 32.23 41.09 -19.52
CA PHE A 66 31.39 42.02 -18.75
C PHE A 66 32.24 42.94 -17.87
N LYS A 67 33.32 42.45 -17.24
CA LYS A 67 34.22 43.31 -16.45
C LYS A 67 34.98 44.30 -17.34
N GLU A 68 35.47 43.83 -18.48
CA GLU A 68 36.27 44.60 -19.45
C GLU A 68 35.48 45.67 -20.22
N THR A 69 34.15 45.52 -20.33
CA THR A 69 33.35 46.48 -21.11
C THR A 69 33.40 47.90 -20.50
N PRO A 70 33.66 48.94 -21.32
CA PRO A 70 33.80 50.32 -20.83
C PRO A 70 32.51 50.89 -20.22
N ILE A 71 31.34 50.47 -20.73
CA ILE A 71 30.03 50.96 -20.30
C ILE A 71 29.15 49.75 -20.03
N LYS A 72 28.60 49.67 -18.81
CA LYS A 72 27.68 48.60 -18.39
C LYS A 72 26.27 49.16 -18.37
N SER A 73 25.58 49.08 -19.49
CA SER A 73 24.17 49.48 -19.57
C SER A 73 23.26 48.43 -18.95
N SER A 74 21.98 48.76 -18.76
CA SER A 74 20.97 47.78 -18.33
C SER A 74 20.89 46.56 -19.25
N ILE A 75 21.18 46.72 -20.54
CA ILE A 75 21.24 45.62 -21.51
C ILE A 75 22.42 44.70 -21.19
N THR A 76 23.61 45.26 -20.93
CA THR A 76 24.81 44.48 -20.59
C THR A 76 24.59 43.62 -19.34
N TRP A 77 23.97 44.17 -18.28
CA TRP A 77 23.60 43.43 -17.07
C TRP A 77 22.61 42.30 -17.37
N ASN A 78 21.57 42.60 -18.15
CA ASN A 78 20.51 41.65 -18.47
C ASN A 78 21.00 40.43 -19.23
N LEU A 79 21.93 40.61 -20.17
CA LEU A 79 22.50 39.51 -20.94
C LEU A 79 23.18 38.49 -20.03
N LEU A 80 23.95 38.99 -19.07
CA LEU A 80 24.67 38.16 -18.12
C LEU A 80 23.72 37.48 -17.13
N ILE A 81 22.79 38.24 -16.52
CA ILE A 81 21.77 37.69 -15.61
C ILE A 81 20.95 36.62 -16.32
N SER A 82 20.52 36.87 -17.56
CA SER A 82 19.72 35.90 -18.35
C SER A 82 20.52 34.64 -18.67
N GLY A 83 21.82 34.75 -18.91
CA GLY A 83 22.73 33.61 -19.07
C GLY A 83 22.82 32.76 -17.82
N TYR A 84 23.11 33.36 -16.65
CA TYR A 84 23.15 32.62 -15.39
C TYR A 84 21.79 31.98 -15.05
N CYS A 85 20.67 32.68 -15.33
CA CYS A 85 19.32 32.13 -15.16
C CYS A 85 19.06 30.94 -16.09
N LEU A 86 19.50 31.01 -17.35
CA LEU A 86 19.31 29.94 -18.34
C LEU A 86 19.98 28.64 -17.91
N HIS A 87 21.14 28.74 -17.27
CA HIS A 87 21.94 27.59 -16.81
C HIS A 87 21.69 27.21 -15.33
N GLY A 88 20.64 27.76 -14.70
CA GLY A 88 20.22 27.37 -13.35
C GLY A 88 21.15 27.83 -12.22
N MET A 89 22.02 28.82 -12.47
CA MET A 89 22.99 29.32 -11.49
C MET A 89 22.33 30.34 -10.55
N GLU A 90 21.67 29.84 -9.51
CA GLU A 90 20.86 30.64 -8.58
C GLU A 90 21.64 31.76 -7.88
N THR A 91 22.77 31.44 -7.25
CA THR A 91 23.49 32.37 -6.38
C THR A 91 24.04 33.56 -7.17
N GLU A 92 24.67 33.28 -8.30
CA GLU A 92 25.29 34.27 -9.18
C GLU A 92 24.24 35.16 -9.85
N ALA A 93 23.12 34.58 -10.31
CA ALA A 93 22.05 35.35 -10.94
C ALA A 93 21.46 36.39 -9.99
N PHE A 94 21.15 36.00 -8.74
CA PHE A 94 20.60 36.91 -7.74
C PHE A 94 21.64 37.90 -7.19
N HIS A 95 22.91 37.49 -7.10
CA HIS A 95 24.00 38.40 -6.77
C HIS A 95 24.14 39.50 -7.84
N LEU A 96 24.15 39.15 -9.13
CA LEU A 96 24.19 40.11 -10.23
C LEU A 96 22.95 40.99 -10.28
N PHE A 97 21.76 40.43 -10.02
CA PHE A 97 20.52 41.19 -9.92
C PHE A 97 20.55 42.25 -8.80
N SER A 98 21.13 41.90 -7.65
CA SER A 98 21.30 42.83 -6.52
C SER A 98 22.35 43.89 -6.82
N ARG A 99 23.47 43.48 -7.42
CA ARG A 99 24.57 44.38 -7.78
C ARG A 99 24.18 45.39 -8.86
N MET A 100 23.41 44.98 -9.87
CA MET A 100 22.84 45.87 -10.89
C MET A 100 22.09 47.04 -10.23
N GLN A 101 21.26 46.75 -9.23
CA GLN A 101 20.51 47.77 -8.48
C GLN A 101 21.41 48.67 -7.63
N PHE A 102 22.41 48.08 -6.97
CA PHE A 102 23.38 48.82 -6.17
C PHE A 102 24.21 49.81 -7.02
N GLU A 103 24.56 49.44 -8.25
CA GLU A 103 25.25 50.30 -9.22
C GLU A 103 24.29 51.30 -9.93
N GLY A 104 23.05 51.45 -9.43
CA GLY A 104 22.07 52.44 -9.90
C GLY A 104 21.36 52.07 -11.20
N GLN A 105 21.60 50.89 -11.76
CA GLN A 105 20.90 50.41 -12.95
C GLN A 105 19.55 49.81 -12.55
N ARG A 106 18.48 50.20 -13.26
CA ARG A 106 17.13 49.68 -12.99
C ARG A 106 16.89 48.39 -13.79
N PRO A 107 16.58 47.25 -13.14
CA PRO A 107 16.03 46.08 -13.79
C PRO A 107 14.81 46.43 -14.65
N ASN A 108 14.73 45.85 -15.84
CA ASN A 108 13.59 46.03 -16.74
C ASN A 108 12.76 44.73 -16.85
N GLN A 109 11.72 44.74 -17.69
CA GLN A 109 10.82 43.60 -17.89
C GLN A 109 11.55 42.29 -18.26
N TYR A 110 12.64 42.36 -19.03
CA TYR A 110 13.43 41.19 -19.43
C TYR A 110 14.29 40.66 -18.28
N THR A 111 14.82 41.54 -17.43
CA THR A 111 15.51 41.13 -16.19
C THR A 111 14.54 40.37 -15.28
N MET A 112 13.33 40.91 -15.11
CA MET A 112 12.27 40.28 -14.29
C MET A 112 11.86 38.93 -14.84
N GLY A 113 11.60 38.83 -16.15
CA GLY A 113 11.23 37.56 -16.78
C GLY A 113 12.29 36.47 -16.60
N SER A 114 13.57 36.80 -16.75
CA SER A 114 14.67 35.84 -16.55
C SER A 114 14.77 35.35 -15.10
N ILE A 115 14.67 36.26 -14.12
CA ILE A 115 14.73 35.90 -12.69
C ILE A 115 13.48 35.11 -12.26
N LEU A 116 12.29 35.49 -12.74
CA LEU A 116 11.04 34.76 -12.46
C LEU A 116 11.07 33.35 -13.06
N ARG A 117 11.58 33.21 -14.29
CA ARG A 117 11.79 31.90 -14.91
C ARG A 117 12.76 31.04 -14.11
N LEU A 118 13.86 31.61 -13.61
CA LEU A 118 14.77 30.90 -12.72
C LEU A 118 14.07 30.42 -11.44
N CYS A 119 13.25 31.27 -10.82
CA CYS A 119 12.46 30.89 -9.64
C CYS A 119 11.47 29.77 -9.95
N SER A 120 10.78 29.85 -11.09
CA SER A 120 9.84 28.84 -11.57
C SER A 120 10.51 27.49 -11.80
N THR A 121 11.64 27.47 -12.53
CA THR A 121 12.37 26.24 -12.86
C THR A 121 12.99 25.56 -11.63
N LEU A 122 13.45 26.34 -10.64
CA LEU A 122 14.10 25.82 -9.43
C LEU A 122 13.16 25.71 -8.22
N GLY A 123 11.88 26.10 -8.34
CA GLY A 123 10.92 26.07 -7.23
C GLY A 123 11.23 27.07 -6.09
N LEU A 124 11.86 28.21 -6.39
CA LEU A 124 12.35 29.17 -5.38
C LEU A 124 11.26 30.13 -4.89
N LEU A 125 10.24 29.61 -4.20
CA LEU A 125 9.06 30.38 -3.79
C LEU A 125 9.41 31.67 -3.01
N GLN A 126 10.34 31.60 -2.04
CA GLN A 126 10.67 32.75 -1.20
C GLN A 126 11.36 33.87 -1.99
N ARG A 127 12.30 33.52 -2.87
CA ARG A 127 12.93 34.50 -3.76
C ARG A 127 11.94 35.04 -4.78
N GLY A 128 11.06 34.19 -5.31
CA GLY A 128 9.95 34.60 -6.18
C GLY A 128 9.03 35.64 -5.54
N LYS A 129 8.66 35.46 -4.26
CA LYS A 129 7.87 36.45 -3.49
C LYS A 129 8.60 37.78 -3.31
N GLN A 130 9.91 37.77 -3.08
CA GLN A 130 10.71 39.00 -3.00
C GLN A 130 10.72 39.75 -4.33
N VAL A 131 10.90 39.02 -5.43
CA VAL A 131 10.87 39.58 -6.79
C VAL A 131 9.48 40.13 -7.11
N HIS A 132 8.40 39.44 -6.73
CA HIS A 132 7.03 39.96 -6.85
C HIS A 132 6.84 41.26 -6.06
N GLY A 133 7.34 41.34 -4.82
CA GLY A 133 7.33 42.58 -4.05
C GLY A 133 8.08 43.73 -4.75
N TYR A 134 9.18 43.43 -5.43
CA TYR A 134 9.90 44.41 -6.26
C TYR A 134 9.07 44.83 -7.48
N VAL A 135 8.45 43.89 -8.20
CA VAL A 135 7.56 44.14 -9.36
C VAL A 135 6.50 45.18 -9.00
N ILE A 136 5.84 45.03 -7.85
CA ILE A 136 4.84 45.97 -7.33
C ILE A 136 5.48 47.34 -7.03
N LYS A 137 6.64 47.38 -6.35
CA LYS A 137 7.34 48.63 -6.03
C LYS A 137 7.77 49.42 -7.27
N THR A 138 8.01 48.74 -8.38
CA THR A 138 8.49 49.35 -9.63
C THR A 138 7.43 49.50 -10.72
N GLN A 139 6.15 49.32 -10.39
CA GLN A 139 5.02 49.53 -11.30
C GLN A 139 4.97 48.55 -12.50
N PHE A 140 5.58 47.37 -12.36
CA PHE A 140 5.55 46.31 -13.38
C PHE A 140 4.29 45.43 -13.28
N GLU A 141 3.39 45.66 -12.31
CA GLU A 141 2.14 44.90 -12.14
C GLU A 141 1.17 44.99 -13.33
N SER A 142 1.31 46.02 -14.17
CA SER A 142 0.53 46.18 -15.40
C SER A 142 1.16 45.56 -16.65
N ASN A 143 2.40 45.06 -16.54
CA ASN A 143 3.17 44.48 -17.62
C ASN A 143 2.81 43.02 -17.83
N ASP A 144 2.26 42.70 -18.99
CA ASP A 144 1.76 41.37 -19.35
C ASP A 144 2.85 40.29 -19.32
N TYR A 145 4.05 40.59 -19.81
CA TYR A 145 5.18 39.67 -19.80
C TYR A 145 5.64 39.32 -18.37
N VAL A 146 5.77 40.32 -17.50
CA VAL A 146 6.19 40.12 -16.10
C VAL A 146 5.12 39.38 -15.29
N VAL A 147 3.85 39.77 -15.43
CA VAL A 147 2.73 39.08 -14.75
C VAL A 147 2.58 37.64 -15.23
N THR A 148 2.79 37.37 -16.53
CA THR A 148 2.82 35.99 -17.06
C THR A 148 3.92 35.16 -16.37
N GLY A 149 5.12 35.74 -16.19
CA GLY A 149 6.21 35.10 -15.46
C GLY A 149 5.90 34.85 -13.99
N LEU A 150 5.14 35.74 -13.34
CA LEU A 150 4.68 35.54 -11.95
C LEU A 150 3.66 34.41 -11.85
N VAL A 151 2.70 34.35 -12.78
CA VAL A 151 1.71 33.26 -12.86
C VAL A 151 2.41 31.91 -13.00
N ASP A 152 3.34 31.78 -13.95
CA ASP A 152 4.11 30.54 -14.13
C ASP A 152 4.94 30.19 -12.88
N MET A 153 5.60 31.18 -12.26
CA MET A 153 6.39 30.97 -11.03
C MET A 153 5.53 30.46 -9.88
N TYR A 154 4.39 31.10 -9.58
CA TYR A 154 3.50 30.65 -8.51
C TYR A 154 2.90 29.28 -8.80
N ALA A 155 2.47 29.04 -10.03
CA ALA A 155 1.93 27.75 -10.46
C ALA A 155 2.94 26.60 -10.26
N LYS A 156 4.19 26.77 -10.71
CA LYS A 156 5.25 25.76 -10.54
C LYS A 156 5.80 25.64 -9.12
N CYS A 157 5.61 26.66 -8.27
CA CYS A 157 5.94 26.60 -6.85
C CYS A 157 4.80 26.04 -5.97
N ASN A 158 3.84 25.33 -6.55
CA ASN A 158 2.66 24.76 -5.88
C ASN A 158 1.80 25.80 -5.12
N CYS A 159 1.73 27.03 -5.63
CA CYS A 159 0.94 28.14 -5.08
C CYS A 159 -0.14 28.57 -6.10
N ILE A 160 -1.04 27.64 -6.43
CA ILE A 160 -2.00 27.81 -7.53
C ILE A 160 -3.02 28.92 -7.26
N LEU A 161 -3.36 29.20 -5.99
CA LEU A 161 -4.33 30.24 -5.63
C LEU A 161 -3.79 31.64 -5.92
N GLU A 162 -2.51 31.89 -5.65
CA GLU A 162 -1.84 33.14 -5.98
C GLU A 162 -1.70 33.32 -7.49
N ALA A 163 -1.41 32.25 -8.23
CA ALA A 163 -1.38 32.26 -9.69
C ALA A 163 -2.78 32.60 -10.27
N GLU A 164 -3.83 31.98 -9.73
CA GLU A 164 -5.23 32.21 -10.10
C GLU A 164 -5.66 33.66 -9.83
N TYR A 165 -5.24 34.24 -8.70
CA TYR A 165 -5.48 35.64 -8.38
C TYR A 165 -4.86 36.58 -9.42
N LEU A 166 -3.58 36.40 -9.74
CA LEU A 166 -2.88 37.22 -10.74
C LEU A 166 -3.51 37.08 -12.13
N PHE A 167 -3.91 35.87 -12.50
CA PHE A 167 -4.61 35.59 -13.75
C PHE A 167 -5.97 36.30 -13.86
N LYS A 168 -6.72 36.36 -12.75
CA LYS A 168 -8.01 37.06 -12.66
C LYS A 168 -7.89 38.58 -12.70
N MET A 169 -6.77 39.14 -12.25
CA MET A 169 -6.51 40.59 -12.24
C MET A 169 -6.26 41.19 -13.64
N MET A 170 -6.01 40.37 -14.66
CA MET A 170 -5.66 40.83 -16.02
C MET A 170 -6.67 40.39 -17.11
N PRO A 171 -7.99 40.55 -16.94
CA PRO A 171 -9.00 39.89 -17.79
C PRO A 171 -8.88 40.24 -19.29
N ASN A 172 -8.55 41.49 -19.63
CA ASN A 172 -8.46 41.96 -21.03
C ASN A 172 -7.03 41.89 -21.62
N LYS A 173 -6.07 41.28 -20.92
CA LYS A 173 -4.65 41.24 -21.31
C LYS A 173 -4.03 39.84 -21.25
N ARG A 174 -4.84 38.80 -21.13
CA ARG A 174 -4.35 37.41 -21.07
C ARG A 174 -3.84 36.99 -22.44
N ASN A 175 -2.53 36.84 -22.57
CA ASN A 175 -1.93 36.29 -23.77
C ASN A 175 -1.96 34.74 -23.74
N HIS A 176 -1.66 34.11 -24.88
CA HIS A 176 -1.66 32.64 -25.02
C HIS A 176 -0.72 31.93 -24.03
N VAL A 177 0.40 32.59 -23.66
CA VAL A 177 1.39 32.04 -22.72
C VAL A 177 0.81 31.98 -21.31
N MET A 178 0.09 33.02 -20.88
CA MET A 178 -0.53 33.08 -19.56
C MET A 178 -1.65 32.03 -19.40
N TRP A 179 -2.50 31.85 -20.43
CA TRP A 179 -3.50 30.78 -20.46
C TRP A 179 -2.84 29.39 -20.37
N THR A 180 -1.80 29.16 -21.18
CA THR A 180 -1.06 27.89 -21.14
C THR A 180 -0.41 27.64 -19.77
N ALA A 181 0.17 28.67 -19.15
CA ALA A 181 0.75 28.58 -17.82
C ALA A 181 -0.30 28.23 -16.75
N MET A 182 -1.52 28.76 -16.84
CA MET A 182 -2.61 28.40 -15.93
C MET A 182 -3.13 26.99 -16.15
N VAL A 183 -3.35 26.56 -17.39
CA VAL A 183 -3.79 25.18 -17.69
C VAL A 183 -2.75 24.17 -17.19
N ALA A 184 -1.47 24.43 -17.48
CA ALA A 184 -0.36 23.62 -16.95
C ALA A 184 -0.29 23.66 -15.43
N GLY A 185 -0.45 24.84 -14.84
CA GLY A 185 -0.46 25.05 -13.40
C GLY A 185 -1.53 24.23 -12.69
N TYR A 186 -2.79 24.34 -13.11
CA TYR A 186 -3.87 23.54 -12.55
C TYR A 186 -3.62 22.03 -12.71
N SER A 187 -3.17 21.60 -13.90
CA SER A 187 -2.89 20.20 -14.18
C SER A 187 -1.79 19.63 -13.26
N GLN A 188 -0.68 20.37 -13.09
CA GLN A 188 0.45 19.96 -12.23
C GLN A 188 0.13 20.01 -10.73
N ASN A 189 -0.79 20.87 -10.31
CA ASN A 189 -1.24 21.00 -8.91
C ASN A 189 -2.38 20.01 -8.55
N GLY A 190 -2.75 19.10 -9.46
CA GLY A 190 -3.81 18.11 -9.21
C GLY A 190 -5.25 18.64 -9.38
N GLU A 191 -5.41 19.89 -9.82
CA GLU A 191 -6.69 20.56 -10.02
C GLU A 191 -7.24 20.29 -11.44
N ALA A 192 -7.39 19.01 -11.78
CA ALA A 192 -7.69 18.57 -13.15
C ALA A 192 -9.01 19.14 -13.73
N PHE A 193 -10.06 19.24 -12.93
CA PHE A 193 -11.32 19.87 -13.38
C PHE A 193 -11.14 21.35 -13.72
N LYS A 194 -10.40 22.11 -12.90
CA LYS A 194 -10.08 23.52 -13.17
C LYS A 194 -9.19 23.68 -14.40
N ALA A 195 -8.27 22.75 -14.65
CA ALA A 195 -7.46 22.76 -15.86
C ALA A 195 -8.31 22.60 -17.12
N ILE A 196 -9.28 21.67 -17.10
CA ILE A 196 -10.24 21.45 -18.19
C ILE A 196 -11.14 22.68 -18.40
N GLU A 197 -11.66 23.27 -17.32
CA GLU A 197 -12.47 24.49 -17.38
C GLU A 197 -11.66 25.67 -17.95
N CYS A 198 -10.44 25.88 -17.45
CA CYS A 198 -9.55 26.93 -17.93
C CYS A 198 -9.22 26.76 -19.42
N TYR A 199 -9.01 25.54 -19.90
CA TYR A 199 -8.83 25.28 -21.34
C TYR A 199 -10.10 25.58 -22.14
N ARG A 200 -11.28 25.22 -21.64
CA ARG A 200 -12.56 25.54 -22.30
C ARG A 200 -12.72 27.06 -22.43
N ASP A 201 -12.45 27.80 -21.37
CA ASP A 201 -12.56 29.27 -21.36
C ASP A 201 -11.56 29.91 -22.33
N MET A 202 -10.31 29.40 -22.39
CA MET A 202 -9.31 29.81 -23.38
C MET A 202 -9.83 29.67 -24.83
N VAL A 203 -10.47 28.55 -25.14
CA VAL A 203 -11.03 28.27 -26.47
C VAL A 203 -12.24 29.17 -26.76
N VAL A 204 -13.12 29.41 -25.77
CA VAL A 204 -14.28 30.30 -25.90
C VAL A 204 -13.87 31.75 -26.15
N GLU A 205 -12.78 32.21 -25.53
CA GLU A 205 -12.20 33.54 -25.78
C GLU A 205 -11.44 33.63 -27.14
N GLY A 206 -11.40 32.54 -27.92
CA GLY A 206 -10.78 32.51 -29.24
C GLY A 206 -9.24 32.50 -29.21
N VAL A 207 -8.63 32.15 -28.07
CA VAL A 207 -7.17 32.06 -27.95
C VAL A 207 -6.69 30.71 -28.50
N ALA A 208 -5.78 30.74 -29.47
CA ALA A 208 -5.26 29.53 -30.09
C ALA A 208 -4.42 28.67 -29.13
N SER A 209 -4.73 27.38 -29.08
CA SER A 209 -3.93 26.36 -28.38
C SER A 209 -2.66 26.01 -29.16
N ASN A 210 -1.62 25.57 -28.46
CA ASN A 210 -0.36 25.14 -29.09
C ASN A 210 0.13 23.80 -28.51
N GLN A 211 1.28 23.34 -29.02
CA GLN A 211 1.94 22.10 -28.58
C GLN A 211 2.24 21.99 -27.07
N PHE A 212 2.24 23.11 -26.32
CA PHE A 212 2.45 23.13 -24.88
C PHE A 212 1.13 23.11 -24.10
N THR A 213 0.04 23.60 -24.68
CA THR A 213 -1.30 23.57 -24.07
C THR A 213 -1.88 22.16 -24.05
N PHE A 214 -1.74 21.42 -25.16
CA PHE A 214 -2.38 20.11 -25.34
C PHE A 214 -1.95 19.06 -24.32
N PRO A 215 -0.65 18.84 -24.03
CA PRO A 215 -0.25 17.88 -23.02
C PRO A 215 -0.87 18.16 -21.66
N SER A 216 -0.91 19.42 -21.22
CA SER A 216 -1.46 19.80 -19.91
C SER A 216 -2.95 19.50 -19.78
N VAL A 217 -3.76 19.82 -20.80
CA VAL A 217 -5.20 19.51 -20.78
C VAL A 217 -5.46 18.01 -20.92
N LEU A 218 -4.67 17.29 -21.72
CA LEU A 218 -4.79 15.83 -21.88
C LEU A 218 -4.42 15.11 -20.57
N THR A 219 -3.36 15.54 -19.88
CA THR A 219 -3.02 15.04 -18.53
C THR A 219 -4.16 15.28 -17.55
N ALA A 220 -4.81 16.44 -17.61
CA ALA A 220 -5.99 16.71 -16.77
C ALA A 220 -7.16 15.78 -17.13
N CYS A 221 -7.44 15.55 -18.41
CA CYS A 221 -8.45 14.58 -18.86
C CYS A 221 -8.16 13.18 -18.34
N ALA A 222 -6.89 12.77 -18.40
CA ALA A 222 -6.43 11.47 -17.94
C ALA A 222 -6.62 11.30 -16.43
N ALA A 223 -6.36 12.35 -15.65
CA ALA A 223 -6.50 12.35 -14.20
C ALA A 223 -7.96 12.16 -13.73
N VAL A 224 -8.93 12.72 -14.47
CA VAL A 224 -10.37 12.57 -14.18
C VAL A 224 -11.09 11.55 -15.07
N GLN A 225 -10.34 10.79 -15.88
CA GLN A 225 -10.86 9.82 -16.86
C GLN A 225 -11.94 10.42 -17.80
N ALA A 226 -11.78 11.68 -18.19
CA ALA A 226 -12.72 12.41 -19.04
C ALA A 226 -12.56 12.06 -20.54
N ARG A 227 -12.78 10.79 -20.90
CA ARG A 227 -12.61 10.24 -22.26
C ARG A 227 -13.28 11.10 -23.34
N ASN A 228 -14.55 11.46 -23.14
CA ASN A 228 -15.33 12.20 -24.13
C ASN A 228 -14.76 13.59 -24.42
N PHE A 229 -14.25 14.27 -23.39
CA PHE A 229 -13.61 15.56 -23.56
C PHE A 229 -12.22 15.42 -24.18
N GLY A 230 -11.45 14.42 -23.75
CA GLY A 230 -10.15 14.07 -24.34
C GLY A 230 -10.24 13.80 -25.85
N THR A 231 -11.27 13.09 -26.31
CA THR A 231 -11.50 12.85 -27.76
C THR A 231 -11.85 14.13 -28.52
N GLN A 232 -12.56 15.08 -27.90
CA GLN A 232 -12.81 16.40 -28.51
C GLN A 232 -11.51 17.20 -28.65
N VAL A 233 -10.67 17.17 -27.62
CA VAL A 233 -9.34 17.80 -27.65
C VAL A 233 -8.46 17.15 -28.74
N HIS A 234 -8.48 15.82 -28.84
CA HIS A 234 -7.77 15.09 -29.92
C HIS A 234 -8.25 15.49 -31.31
N SER A 235 -9.57 15.60 -31.51
CA SER A 235 -10.14 16.08 -32.79
C SER A 235 -9.66 17.51 -33.12
N PHE A 236 -9.54 18.37 -32.10
CA PHE A 236 -9.02 19.73 -32.26
C PHE A 236 -7.51 19.75 -32.57
N ILE A 237 -6.72 18.86 -31.98
CA ILE A 237 -5.29 18.68 -32.26
C ILE A 237 -5.07 18.38 -33.75
N VAL A 238 -5.82 17.41 -34.29
CA VAL A 238 -5.76 17.03 -35.72
C VAL A 238 -6.16 18.20 -36.62
N ARG A 239 -7.24 18.89 -36.28
CA ARG A 239 -7.68 20.08 -37.06
C ARG A 239 -6.70 21.24 -37.02
N SER A 240 -5.86 21.30 -35.99
CA SER A 240 -4.91 22.39 -35.77
C SER A 240 -3.49 22.05 -36.28
N GLY A 241 -3.27 20.86 -36.84
CA GLY A 241 -1.98 20.45 -37.43
C GLY A 241 -0.91 20.06 -36.42
N PHE A 242 -1.30 19.62 -35.21
CA PHE A 242 -0.35 19.20 -34.15
C PHE A 242 -0.28 17.68 -33.96
N GLU A 243 -0.92 16.90 -34.82
CA GLU A 243 -1.03 15.44 -34.72
C GLU A 243 0.30 14.70 -34.87
N ALA A 244 1.29 15.27 -35.56
CA ALA A 244 2.63 14.70 -35.72
C ALA A 244 3.58 15.08 -34.56
N ASN A 245 3.14 15.87 -33.58
CA ASN A 245 4.01 16.30 -32.48
C ASN A 245 4.16 15.19 -31.44
N VAL A 246 5.39 14.70 -31.25
CA VAL A 246 5.70 13.59 -30.33
C VAL A 246 5.22 13.83 -28.90
N PHE A 247 5.32 15.05 -28.36
CA PHE A 247 4.87 15.36 -27.00
C PHE A 247 3.34 15.32 -26.89
N VAL A 248 2.63 15.75 -27.94
CA VAL A 248 1.17 15.68 -28.00
C VAL A 248 0.71 14.22 -28.15
N GLN A 249 1.35 13.44 -29.03
CA GLN A 249 1.09 12.01 -29.20
C GLN A 249 1.32 11.23 -27.89
N SER A 250 2.43 11.50 -27.18
CA SER A 250 2.73 10.91 -25.87
C SER A 250 1.61 11.17 -24.86
N ALA A 251 1.11 12.42 -24.81
CA ALA A 251 0.04 12.81 -23.89
C ALA A 251 -1.32 12.22 -24.30
N LEU A 252 -1.58 12.04 -25.60
CA LEU A 252 -2.77 11.35 -26.10
C LEU A 252 -2.77 9.89 -25.69
N ILE A 253 -1.64 9.19 -25.82
CA ILE A 253 -1.48 7.80 -25.40
C ILE A 253 -1.73 7.66 -23.89
N ASP A 254 -1.10 8.50 -23.05
CA ASP A 254 -1.35 8.49 -21.60
C ASP A 254 -2.83 8.77 -21.26
N MET A 255 -3.46 9.71 -21.96
CA MET A 255 -4.87 10.06 -21.77
C MET A 255 -5.79 8.89 -22.10
N TYR A 256 -5.66 8.30 -23.28
CA TYR A 256 -6.47 7.15 -23.69
C TYR A 256 -6.22 5.92 -22.81
N ALA A 257 -4.95 5.62 -22.51
CA ALA A 257 -4.58 4.52 -21.63
C ALA A 257 -5.20 4.65 -20.22
N LYS A 258 -5.16 5.85 -19.61
CA LYS A 258 -5.82 6.09 -18.31
C LYS A 258 -7.34 6.11 -18.39
N CYS A 259 -7.91 6.45 -19.54
CA CYS A 259 -9.35 6.38 -19.81
C CYS A 259 -9.85 4.98 -20.20
N ARG A 260 -9.00 3.94 -20.08
CA ARG A 260 -9.32 2.54 -20.43
C ARG A 260 -9.69 2.33 -21.90
N ASP A 261 -9.06 3.09 -22.79
CA ASP A 261 -9.24 2.99 -24.26
C ASP A 261 -7.89 2.65 -24.91
N LEU A 262 -7.43 1.40 -24.69
CA LEU A 262 -6.14 0.94 -25.20
C LEU A 262 -6.11 0.87 -26.73
N ASP A 263 -7.24 0.62 -27.38
CA ASP A 263 -7.32 0.56 -28.84
C ASP A 263 -6.95 1.92 -29.47
N SER A 264 -7.56 3.01 -28.98
CA SER A 264 -7.24 4.35 -29.46
C SER A 264 -5.79 4.75 -29.12
N ALA A 265 -5.31 4.36 -27.93
CA ALA A 265 -3.92 4.60 -27.54
C ALA A 265 -2.93 3.86 -28.47
N LEU A 266 -3.23 2.61 -28.83
CA LEU A 266 -2.41 1.80 -29.74
C LEU A 266 -2.37 2.40 -31.14
N ILE A 267 -3.52 2.87 -31.66
CA ILE A 267 -3.58 3.55 -32.96
C ILE A 267 -2.68 4.80 -32.97
N VAL A 268 -2.69 5.61 -31.91
CA VAL A 268 -1.80 6.78 -31.83
C VAL A 268 -0.33 6.34 -31.79
N LEU A 269 0.00 5.31 -31.00
CA LEU A 269 1.36 4.78 -30.88
C LEU A 269 1.90 4.21 -32.20
N GLU A 270 1.09 3.45 -32.93
CA GLU A 270 1.50 2.82 -34.20
C GLU A 270 1.69 3.84 -35.34
N ASN A 271 1.03 5.00 -35.26
CA ASN A 271 1.16 6.09 -36.22
C ASN A 271 2.28 7.09 -35.88
N MET A 272 3.06 6.87 -34.83
CA MET A 272 4.21 7.73 -34.52
C MET A 272 5.34 7.51 -35.52
N GLU A 273 5.85 8.60 -36.12
CA GLU A 273 6.99 8.53 -37.04
C GLU A 273 8.33 8.25 -36.32
N VAL A 274 8.41 8.67 -35.05
CA VAL A 274 9.60 8.53 -34.21
C VAL A 274 9.24 7.69 -32.99
N ASP A 275 9.97 6.60 -32.80
CA ASP A 275 9.84 5.75 -31.62
C ASP A 275 10.30 6.50 -30.36
N ASP A 276 9.33 6.92 -29.55
CA ASP A 276 9.55 7.60 -28.28
C ASP A 276 9.33 6.66 -27.09
N VAL A 277 10.36 6.48 -26.26
CA VAL A 277 10.33 5.54 -25.13
C VAL A 277 9.26 5.92 -24.09
N VAL A 278 8.95 7.21 -23.93
CA VAL A 278 7.92 7.68 -23.00
C VAL A 278 6.54 7.20 -23.45
N SER A 279 6.23 7.34 -24.74
CA SER A 279 4.98 6.89 -25.36
C SER A 279 4.75 5.38 -25.20
N TRP A 280 5.77 4.58 -25.48
CA TRP A 280 5.70 3.12 -25.30
C TRP A 280 5.57 2.72 -23.82
N ASN A 281 6.27 3.41 -22.91
CA ASN A 281 6.12 3.17 -21.47
C ASN A 281 4.73 3.54 -20.96
N SER A 282 4.13 4.64 -21.45
CA SER A 282 2.75 5.03 -21.12
C SER A 282 1.76 3.94 -21.55
N MET A 283 1.97 3.34 -22.72
CA MET A 283 1.16 2.21 -23.19
C MET A 283 1.36 0.96 -22.33
N LEU A 284 2.61 0.59 -21.99
CA LEU A 284 2.91 -0.53 -21.09
C LEU A 284 2.23 -0.38 -19.73
N VAL A 285 2.34 0.80 -19.11
CA VAL A 285 1.68 1.11 -17.84
C VAL A 285 0.16 1.04 -17.99
N GLY A 286 -0.37 1.51 -19.12
CA GLY A 286 -1.79 1.39 -19.49
C GLY A 286 -2.29 -0.05 -19.51
N CYS A 287 -1.58 -0.93 -20.23
CA CYS A 287 -1.89 -2.36 -20.33
C CYS A 287 -1.83 -3.05 -18.95
N VAL A 288 -0.75 -2.82 -18.19
CA VAL A 288 -0.57 -3.38 -16.84
C VAL A 288 -1.70 -2.97 -15.90
N ARG A 289 -2.13 -1.70 -15.94
CA ARG A 289 -3.22 -1.20 -15.09
C ARG A 289 -4.59 -1.82 -15.41
N GLN A 290 -4.75 -2.34 -16.63
CA GLN A 290 -6.00 -2.93 -17.11
C GLN A 290 -6.00 -4.46 -17.05
N GLY A 291 -4.92 -5.09 -16.58
CA GLY A 291 -4.79 -6.56 -16.55
C GLY A 291 -4.60 -7.17 -17.95
N CYS A 292 -3.96 -6.42 -18.84
CA CYS A 292 -3.59 -6.86 -20.19
C CYS A 292 -2.09 -7.22 -20.22
N GLU A 293 -1.67 -8.19 -19.42
CA GLU A 293 -0.26 -8.51 -19.24
C GLU A 293 0.40 -9.04 -20.52
N GLU A 294 -0.33 -9.83 -21.33
CA GLU A 294 0.19 -10.39 -22.58
C GLU A 294 0.45 -9.31 -23.63
N GLU A 295 -0.45 -8.33 -23.77
CA GLU A 295 -0.26 -7.16 -24.64
C GLU A 295 0.94 -6.34 -24.18
N ALA A 296 1.10 -6.13 -22.87
CA ALA A 296 2.26 -5.43 -22.31
C ALA A 296 3.57 -6.17 -22.63
N LEU A 297 3.61 -7.49 -22.45
CA LEU A 297 4.79 -8.30 -22.79
C LEU A 297 5.08 -8.30 -24.30
N SER A 298 4.05 -8.29 -25.14
CA SER A 298 4.16 -8.15 -26.59
C SER A 298 4.77 -6.79 -26.99
N LEU A 299 4.31 -5.70 -26.38
CA LEU A 299 4.88 -4.37 -26.56
C LEU A 299 6.35 -4.32 -26.14
N PHE A 300 6.70 -4.92 -25.01
CA PHE A 300 8.10 -4.99 -24.55
C PHE A 300 9.00 -5.74 -25.55
N ARG A 301 8.52 -6.85 -26.13
CA ARG A 301 9.24 -7.56 -27.20
C ARG A 301 9.40 -6.69 -28.45
N LYS A 302 8.38 -5.94 -28.85
CA LYS A 302 8.46 -4.98 -29.97
C LYS A 302 9.48 -3.87 -29.70
N MET A 303 9.53 -3.32 -28.49
CA MET A 303 10.53 -2.31 -28.12
C MET A 303 11.97 -2.84 -28.27
N HIS A 304 12.20 -4.10 -27.86
CA HIS A 304 13.49 -4.76 -28.08
C HIS A 304 13.79 -5.03 -29.55
N ALA A 305 12.81 -5.50 -30.33
CA ALA A 305 12.98 -5.77 -31.76
C ALA A 305 13.26 -4.49 -32.58
N ARG A 306 12.86 -3.32 -32.08
CA ARG A 306 13.14 -2.00 -32.66
C ARG A 306 14.44 -1.35 -32.15
N ASP A 307 15.25 -2.08 -31.37
CA ASP A 307 16.50 -1.58 -30.76
C ASP A 307 16.32 -0.27 -29.96
N MET A 308 15.16 -0.11 -29.31
CA MET A 308 14.88 1.08 -28.51
C MET A 308 15.76 1.09 -27.24
N LYS A 309 16.29 2.28 -26.90
CA LYS A 309 17.00 2.48 -25.64
C LYS A 309 16.01 2.51 -24.48
N LEU A 310 15.83 1.36 -23.84
CA LEU A 310 14.94 1.22 -22.70
C LEU A 310 15.31 2.18 -21.56
N GLY A 311 14.29 2.66 -20.85
CA GLY A 311 14.45 3.48 -19.66
C GLY A 311 14.37 2.65 -18.37
N ASN A 312 14.82 3.23 -17.26
CA ASN A 312 14.66 2.65 -15.92
C ASN A 312 13.18 2.51 -15.49
N PHE A 313 12.25 3.16 -16.18
CA PHE A 313 10.79 3.04 -15.98
C PHE A 313 10.13 1.88 -16.75
N THR A 314 10.83 1.28 -17.72
CA THR A 314 10.28 0.17 -18.52
C THR A 314 10.21 -1.12 -17.70
N TYR A 315 11.31 -1.50 -17.05
CA TYR A 315 11.42 -2.76 -16.31
C TYR A 315 10.40 -2.92 -15.17
N PRO A 316 10.11 -1.91 -14.32
CA PRO A 316 9.09 -2.04 -13.28
C PRO A 316 7.72 -2.46 -13.81
N SER A 317 7.30 -1.92 -14.96
CA SER A 317 6.01 -2.26 -15.59
C SER A 317 6.00 -3.70 -16.07
N VAL A 318 7.09 -4.15 -16.71
CA VAL A 318 7.25 -5.53 -17.20
C VAL A 318 7.32 -6.54 -16.06
N LEU A 319 8.05 -6.22 -14.98
CA LEU A 319 8.16 -7.07 -13.80
C LEU A 319 6.81 -7.22 -13.09
N ASN A 320 5.97 -6.17 -13.09
CA ASN A 320 4.61 -6.26 -12.55
C ASN A 320 3.70 -7.18 -13.38
N CYS A 321 3.90 -7.29 -14.70
CA CYS A 321 3.23 -8.31 -15.50
C CYS A 321 3.55 -9.71 -14.98
N PHE A 322 4.83 -10.02 -14.77
CA PHE A 322 5.23 -11.34 -14.29
C PHE A 322 4.74 -11.64 -12.88
N ALA A 323 4.68 -10.62 -12.02
CA ALA A 323 4.11 -10.78 -10.68
C ALA A 323 2.65 -11.25 -10.73
N SER A 324 1.90 -10.87 -11.78
CA SER A 324 0.49 -11.22 -11.98
C SER A 324 0.32 -12.55 -12.74
N THR A 325 1.10 -12.78 -13.80
CA THR A 325 1.04 -14.02 -14.60
C THR A 325 1.72 -15.23 -13.94
N LYS A 326 2.53 -15.00 -12.90
CA LYS A 326 3.36 -16.02 -12.22
C LYS A 326 4.35 -16.75 -13.14
N ASP A 327 4.75 -16.14 -14.25
CA ASP A 327 5.76 -16.69 -15.16
C ASP A 327 7.20 -16.42 -14.65
N MET A 328 7.68 -17.33 -13.80
CA MET A 328 9.01 -17.26 -13.20
C MET A 328 10.15 -17.32 -14.23
N ASN A 329 10.00 -18.10 -15.30
CA ASN A 329 11.09 -18.35 -16.25
C ASN A 329 11.42 -17.09 -17.05
N ASN A 330 10.40 -16.40 -17.54
CA ASN A 330 10.58 -15.14 -18.24
C ASN A 330 10.95 -14.00 -17.28
N ALA A 331 10.43 -14.00 -16.04
CA ALA A 331 10.85 -13.05 -15.02
C ALA A 331 12.36 -13.12 -14.72
N MET A 332 12.91 -14.34 -14.56
CA MET A 332 14.34 -14.54 -14.38
C MET A 332 15.15 -14.14 -15.60
N SER A 333 14.64 -14.37 -16.81
CA SER A 333 15.30 -13.93 -18.04
C SER A 333 15.39 -12.40 -18.12
N VAL A 334 14.33 -11.68 -17.72
CA VAL A 334 14.34 -10.22 -17.63
C VAL A 334 15.23 -9.73 -16.49
N HIS A 335 15.28 -10.40 -15.35
CA HIS A 335 16.25 -10.08 -14.28
C HIS A 335 17.70 -10.22 -14.77
N CYS A 336 18.05 -11.30 -15.48
CA CYS A 336 19.36 -11.46 -16.10
C CYS A 336 19.67 -10.32 -17.10
N LEU A 337 18.67 -9.88 -17.87
CA LEU A 337 18.82 -8.75 -18.79
C LEU A 337 19.10 -7.45 -18.03
N ILE A 338 18.39 -7.18 -16.93
CA ILE A 338 18.60 -6.01 -16.05
C ILE A 338 20.05 -5.96 -15.56
N ILE A 339 20.59 -7.08 -15.11
CA ILE A 339 22.00 -7.20 -14.66
C ILE A 339 22.94 -6.91 -15.84
N LYS A 340 22.77 -7.59 -16.98
CA LYS A 340 23.63 -7.44 -18.16
C LYS A 340 23.64 -6.02 -18.74
N THR A 341 22.55 -5.28 -18.58
CA THR A 341 22.39 -3.92 -19.07
C THR A 341 22.72 -2.85 -18.02
N GLY A 342 23.13 -3.25 -16.81
CA GLY A 342 23.53 -2.36 -15.72
C GLY A 342 22.36 -1.65 -15.03
N PHE A 343 21.11 -2.08 -15.29
CA PHE A 343 19.94 -1.45 -14.67
C PHE A 343 19.75 -1.83 -13.19
N GLU A 344 20.51 -2.81 -12.69
CA GLU A 344 20.62 -3.13 -11.26
C GLU A 344 21.14 -1.95 -10.41
N ALA A 345 21.79 -0.95 -11.01
CA ALA A 345 22.21 0.26 -10.31
C ALA A 345 21.01 1.16 -9.93
N TYR A 346 19.84 0.99 -10.58
CA TYR A 346 18.67 1.83 -10.34
C TYR A 346 17.77 1.23 -9.26
N LYS A 347 17.60 2.00 -8.17
CA LYS A 347 16.76 1.61 -7.04
C LYS A 347 15.33 1.22 -7.42
N LEU A 348 14.71 1.96 -8.34
CA LEU A 348 13.35 1.69 -8.83
C LEU A 348 13.21 0.29 -9.43
N VAL A 349 14.22 -0.16 -10.19
CA VAL A 349 14.23 -1.48 -10.83
C VAL A 349 14.38 -2.59 -9.78
N ASN A 350 15.29 -2.40 -8.82
CA ASN A 350 15.46 -3.37 -7.72
C ASN A 350 14.21 -3.47 -6.84
N ASN A 351 13.54 -2.35 -6.53
CA ASN A 351 12.28 -2.36 -5.79
C ASN A 351 11.21 -3.20 -6.50
N ALA A 352 11.12 -3.09 -7.83
CA ALA A 352 10.20 -3.89 -8.63
C ALA A 352 10.61 -5.37 -8.70
N LEU A 353 11.90 -5.70 -8.70
CA LEU A 353 12.39 -7.08 -8.60
C LEU A 353 12.02 -7.71 -7.26
N VAL A 354 12.23 -7.01 -6.14
CA VAL A 354 11.85 -7.47 -4.81
C VAL A 354 10.34 -7.75 -4.74
N ASP A 355 9.51 -6.81 -5.20
CA ASP A 355 8.04 -6.96 -5.21
C ASP A 355 7.59 -8.13 -6.11
N MET A 356 8.20 -8.29 -7.29
CA MET A 356 7.88 -9.37 -8.22
C MET A 356 8.19 -10.75 -7.61
N TYR A 357 9.39 -10.94 -7.08
CA TYR A 357 9.75 -12.21 -6.43
C TYR A 357 8.90 -12.50 -5.19
N ALA A 358 8.62 -11.47 -4.38
CA ALA A 358 7.77 -11.59 -3.21
C ALA A 358 6.33 -12.00 -3.55
N LYS A 359 5.72 -11.40 -4.58
CA LYS A 359 4.37 -11.75 -5.05
C LYS A 359 4.28 -13.16 -5.63
N GLN A 360 5.39 -13.68 -6.17
CA GLN A 360 5.50 -15.06 -6.65
C GLN A 360 5.85 -16.06 -5.55
N GLY A 361 6.07 -15.61 -4.31
CA GLY A 361 6.39 -16.43 -3.14
C GLY A 361 7.85 -16.88 -3.06
N ASN A 362 8.73 -16.41 -3.96
CA ASN A 362 10.16 -16.71 -3.90
C ASN A 362 10.88 -15.69 -2.99
N MET A 363 10.71 -15.88 -1.69
CA MET A 363 11.25 -14.97 -0.68
C MET A 363 12.78 -14.96 -0.64
N ASP A 364 13.43 -16.07 -0.98
CA ASP A 364 14.90 -16.15 -1.03
C ASP A 364 15.48 -15.21 -2.08
N CYS A 365 14.95 -15.24 -3.31
CA CYS A 365 15.38 -14.32 -4.36
C CYS A 365 15.04 -12.87 -4.02
N ALA A 366 13.85 -12.60 -3.45
CA ALA A 366 13.47 -11.26 -3.02
C ALA A 366 14.46 -10.69 -1.98
N PHE A 367 14.82 -11.50 -0.97
CA PHE A 367 15.78 -11.13 0.07
C PHE A 367 17.19 -10.94 -0.49
N GLN A 368 17.63 -11.79 -1.43
CA GLN A 368 18.91 -11.63 -2.10
C GLN A 368 19.00 -10.31 -2.86
N VAL A 369 18.01 -9.99 -3.72
CA VAL A 369 17.99 -8.71 -4.45
C VAL A 369 18.03 -7.54 -3.47
N PHE A 370 17.21 -7.58 -2.42
CA PHE A 370 17.16 -6.55 -1.39
C PHE A 370 18.53 -6.34 -0.72
N ASN A 371 19.23 -7.41 -0.33
CA ASN A 371 20.53 -7.30 0.33
C ASN A 371 21.59 -6.64 -0.56
N HIS A 372 21.61 -6.94 -1.85
CA HIS A 372 22.55 -6.36 -2.81
C HIS A 372 22.27 -4.88 -3.13
N MET A 373 21.11 -4.33 -2.73
CA MET A 373 20.83 -2.92 -2.92
C MET A 373 21.75 -2.04 -2.05
N PRO A 374 22.52 -1.11 -2.65
CA PRO A 374 23.45 -0.26 -1.90
C PRO A 374 22.72 0.74 -0.99
N ASN A 375 21.58 1.27 -1.44
CA ASN A 375 20.75 2.22 -0.69
C ASN A 375 19.30 1.75 -0.71
N LYS A 376 18.78 1.37 0.46
CA LYS A 376 17.41 0.92 0.68
C LYS A 376 16.54 2.11 1.09
N ASP A 377 15.35 2.22 0.51
CA ASP A 377 14.35 3.22 0.88
C ASP A 377 13.07 2.57 1.42
N VAL A 378 12.09 3.39 1.79
CA VAL A 378 10.79 2.93 2.33
C VAL A 378 10.13 1.90 1.41
N VAL A 379 10.23 2.05 0.09
CA VAL A 379 9.63 1.13 -0.88
C VAL A 379 10.34 -0.22 -0.86
N SER A 380 11.67 -0.25 -0.84
CA SER A 380 12.45 -1.50 -0.77
C SER A 380 12.08 -2.34 0.46
N TRP A 381 11.96 -1.72 1.64
CA TRP A 381 11.58 -2.37 2.88
C TRP A 381 10.11 -2.80 2.87
N THR A 382 9.23 -1.94 2.37
CA THR A 382 7.79 -2.19 2.27
C THR A 382 7.50 -3.40 1.39
N SER A 383 8.11 -3.49 0.20
CA SER A 383 7.97 -4.64 -0.70
C SER A 383 8.38 -5.95 -0.02
N LEU A 384 9.47 -5.94 0.74
CA LEU A 384 9.97 -7.13 1.40
C LEU A 384 9.10 -7.55 2.60
N VAL A 385 8.78 -6.61 3.50
CA VAL A 385 7.93 -6.87 4.68
C VAL A 385 6.54 -7.32 4.27
N THR A 386 5.91 -6.64 3.31
CA THR A 386 4.59 -7.03 2.76
C THR A 386 4.66 -8.40 2.10
N GLY A 387 5.76 -8.69 1.40
CA GLY A 387 6.06 -9.99 0.80
C GLY A 387 6.07 -11.13 1.82
N TYR A 388 6.87 -11.01 2.88
CA TYR A 388 6.93 -12.01 3.95
C TYR A 388 5.57 -12.17 4.64
N ALA A 389 4.89 -11.04 4.95
CA ALA A 389 3.59 -11.07 5.60
C ALA A 389 2.52 -11.80 4.77
N ARG A 390 2.49 -11.60 3.44
CA ARG A 390 1.54 -12.26 2.52
C ARG A 390 1.83 -13.73 2.29
N ASN A 391 3.09 -14.14 2.40
CA ASN A 391 3.50 -15.54 2.21
C ASN A 391 3.53 -16.33 3.53
N ASN A 392 2.75 -15.93 4.55
CA ASN A 392 2.63 -16.59 5.85
C ASN A 392 3.92 -16.66 6.70
N HIS A 393 4.93 -15.85 6.38
CA HIS A 393 6.18 -15.73 7.14
C HIS A 393 6.12 -14.49 8.05
N HIS A 394 5.15 -14.50 8.98
CA HIS A 394 4.80 -13.32 9.78
C HIS A 394 5.91 -12.92 10.76
N GLU A 395 6.68 -13.87 11.29
CA GLU A 395 7.75 -13.58 12.26
C GLU A 395 8.90 -12.83 11.56
N GLU A 396 9.30 -13.29 10.37
CA GLU A 396 10.30 -12.64 9.52
C GLU A 396 9.83 -11.24 9.09
N ALA A 397 8.55 -11.09 8.73
CA ALA A 397 7.99 -9.78 8.39
C ALA A 397 8.13 -8.78 9.54
N LEU A 398 7.86 -9.20 10.79
CA LEU A 398 7.99 -8.33 11.96
C LEU A 398 9.44 -8.05 12.32
N LYS A 399 10.35 -9.03 12.16
CA LYS A 399 11.80 -8.80 12.32
C LYS A 399 12.30 -7.75 11.32
N LEU A 400 11.94 -7.88 10.05
CA LEU A 400 12.28 -6.90 9.01
C LEU A 400 11.67 -5.52 9.25
N PHE A 401 10.45 -5.46 9.79
CA PHE A 401 9.85 -4.19 10.21
C PHE A 401 10.64 -3.51 11.34
N CYS A 402 11.11 -4.29 12.33
CA CYS A 402 12.00 -3.78 13.36
C CYS A 402 13.34 -3.30 12.77
N ASP A 403 13.94 -4.07 11.87
CA ASP A 403 15.21 -3.71 11.21
C ASP A 403 15.08 -2.43 10.37
N MET A 404 13.96 -2.26 9.66
CA MET A 404 13.61 -1.02 8.94
C MET A 404 13.64 0.20 9.86
N ARG A 405 13.07 0.07 11.06
CA ARG A 405 13.05 1.15 12.07
C ARG A 405 14.42 1.41 12.65
N LEU A 406 15.19 0.36 12.95
CA LEU A 406 16.57 0.48 13.44
C LEU A 406 17.48 1.15 12.40
N ALA A 407 17.20 0.96 11.10
CA ALA A 407 17.86 1.65 10.00
C ALA A 407 17.43 3.13 9.83
N GLY A 408 16.53 3.65 10.67
CA GLY A 408 16.04 5.03 10.62
C GLY A 408 15.06 5.30 9.47
N ILE A 409 14.55 4.26 8.81
CA ILE A 409 13.56 4.39 7.73
C ILE A 409 12.16 4.45 8.34
N HIS A 410 11.43 5.52 8.04
CA HIS A 410 10.10 5.73 8.58
C HIS A 410 9.07 4.88 7.82
N PRO A 411 8.25 4.06 8.51
CA PRO A 411 7.16 3.29 7.92
C PRO A 411 6.14 4.14 7.17
N ASP A 412 5.64 3.64 6.04
CA ASP A 412 4.45 4.17 5.37
C ASP A 412 3.18 3.40 5.77
N HIS A 413 2.01 3.83 5.26
CA HIS A 413 0.74 3.16 5.53
C HIS A 413 0.71 1.68 5.13
N VAL A 414 1.44 1.30 4.07
CA VAL A 414 1.38 -0.06 3.50
C VAL A 414 2.14 -1.04 4.38
N VAL A 415 3.35 -0.67 4.82
CA VAL A 415 4.14 -1.52 5.71
C VAL A 415 3.52 -1.58 7.11
N LEU A 416 2.93 -0.49 7.61
CA LEU A 416 2.21 -0.49 8.89
C LEU A 416 1.01 -1.44 8.85
N ALA A 417 0.18 -1.39 7.81
CA ALA A 417 -0.94 -2.31 7.64
C ALA A 417 -0.48 -3.78 7.60
N SER A 418 0.67 -4.05 6.97
CA SER A 418 1.26 -5.38 6.87
C SER A 418 1.85 -5.88 8.19
N ALA A 419 2.56 -5.02 8.93
CA ALA A 419 3.07 -5.33 10.26
C ALA A 419 1.92 -5.59 11.25
N LEU A 420 0.85 -4.79 11.20
CA LEU A 420 -0.36 -5.00 12.01
C LEU A 420 -1.05 -6.32 11.66
N SER A 421 -1.15 -6.66 10.37
CA SER A 421 -1.69 -7.95 9.92
C SER A 421 -0.84 -9.11 10.44
N ALA A 422 0.50 -9.01 10.36
CA ALA A 422 1.41 -10.02 10.91
C ALA A 422 1.27 -10.14 12.45
N CYS A 423 1.09 -9.01 13.16
CA CYS A 423 0.80 -9.02 14.59
C CYS A 423 -0.53 -9.72 14.90
N ALA A 424 -1.54 -9.54 14.05
CA ALA A 424 -2.85 -10.17 14.18
C ALA A 424 -2.77 -11.70 14.02
N GLU A 425 -2.01 -12.20 13.03
CA GLU A 425 -1.85 -13.64 12.80
C GLU A 425 -1.05 -14.32 13.92
N LEU A 426 0.01 -13.68 14.41
CA LEU A 426 0.81 -14.20 15.53
C LEU A 426 0.18 -13.91 16.90
N THR A 427 -0.90 -13.13 16.95
CA THR A 427 -1.58 -12.71 18.18
C THR A 427 -0.67 -11.97 19.18
N VAL A 428 0.31 -11.21 18.69
CA VAL A 428 1.29 -10.45 19.48
C VAL A 428 0.80 -9.03 19.80
N LEU A 429 -0.05 -8.94 20.85
CA LEU A 429 -0.73 -7.70 21.21
C LEU A 429 0.23 -6.54 21.55
N GLU A 430 1.29 -6.80 22.34
CA GLU A 430 2.21 -5.74 22.79
C GLU A 430 2.90 -5.06 21.61
N LEU A 431 3.40 -5.84 20.65
CA LEU A 431 4.02 -5.32 19.44
C LEU A 431 3.00 -4.60 18.55
N GLY A 432 1.79 -5.15 18.39
CA GLY A 432 0.71 -4.48 17.66
C GLY A 432 0.35 -3.11 18.25
N GLN A 433 0.35 -2.98 19.59
CA GLN A 433 0.15 -1.70 20.28
C GLN A 433 1.31 -0.73 20.06
N GLN A 434 2.55 -1.22 20.01
CA GLN A 434 3.71 -0.39 19.67
C GLN A 434 3.61 0.14 18.24
N VAL A 435 3.26 -0.72 17.27
CA VAL A 435 3.04 -0.32 15.86
C VAL A 435 1.92 0.72 15.75
N HIS A 436 0.81 0.53 16.48
CA HIS A 436 -0.27 1.51 16.54
C HIS A 436 0.21 2.86 17.15
N ALA A 437 0.97 2.82 18.24
CA ALA A 437 1.52 4.03 18.85
C ALA A 437 2.49 4.75 17.91
N ASP A 438 3.30 4.01 17.15
CA ASP A 438 4.20 4.57 16.14
C ASP A 438 3.42 5.23 14.99
N PHE A 439 2.33 4.61 14.52
CA PHE A 439 1.43 5.21 13.53
C PHE A 439 0.89 6.55 14.02
N VAL A 440 0.35 6.61 15.24
CA VAL A 440 -0.16 7.87 15.83
C VAL A 440 0.94 8.93 15.95
N LYS A 441 2.14 8.55 16.42
CA LYS A 441 3.28 9.48 16.58
C LYS A 441 3.85 9.98 15.26
N SER A 442 3.72 9.20 14.18
CA SER A 442 4.26 9.56 12.86
C SER A 442 3.57 10.77 12.23
N GLY A 443 2.35 11.11 12.69
CA GLY A 443 1.55 12.18 12.09
C GLY A 443 0.96 11.82 10.72
N LEU A 444 1.11 10.57 10.27
CA LEU A 444 0.43 10.06 9.09
C LEU A 444 -1.08 10.18 9.27
N GLN A 445 -1.77 10.64 8.23
CA GLN A 445 -3.23 10.74 8.25
C GLN A 445 -3.87 9.36 8.31
N SER A 446 -5.07 9.27 8.91
CA SER A 446 -5.86 8.04 8.92
C SER A 446 -6.03 7.50 7.51
N SER A 447 -5.84 6.19 7.35
CA SER A 447 -6.10 5.48 6.09
C SER A 447 -6.95 4.27 6.41
N THR A 448 -8.03 4.07 5.66
CA THR A 448 -8.93 2.93 5.79
C THR A 448 -8.18 1.60 5.83
N SER A 449 -7.07 1.48 5.07
CA SER A 449 -6.25 0.25 5.06
C SER A 449 -5.57 -0.04 6.40
N VAL A 450 -4.98 0.97 7.04
CA VAL A 450 -4.30 0.82 8.35
C VAL A 450 -5.32 0.60 9.44
N ASP A 451 -6.43 1.35 9.40
CA ASP A 451 -7.51 1.27 10.38
C ASP A 451 -8.19 -0.11 10.34
N ASN A 452 -8.43 -0.67 9.15
CA ASN A 452 -8.92 -2.04 8.98
C ASN A 452 -7.94 -3.08 9.58
N SER A 453 -6.63 -2.92 9.37
CA SER A 453 -5.62 -3.78 9.99
C SER A 453 -5.58 -3.62 11.52
N LEU A 454 -5.81 -2.41 12.06
CA LEU A 454 -5.89 -2.17 13.51
C LEU A 454 -7.10 -2.87 14.12
N VAL A 455 -8.29 -2.72 13.52
CA VAL A 455 -9.52 -3.43 13.96
C VAL A 455 -9.27 -4.94 13.99
N THR A 456 -8.70 -5.47 12.91
CA THR A 456 -8.37 -6.91 12.80
C THR A 456 -7.36 -7.36 13.84
N MET A 457 -6.28 -6.59 14.04
CA MET A 457 -5.24 -6.88 15.02
C MET A 457 -5.79 -6.94 16.44
N TYR A 458 -6.53 -5.91 16.87
CA TYR A 458 -7.12 -5.91 18.20
C TYR A 458 -8.14 -7.04 18.39
N ALA A 459 -8.98 -7.30 17.38
CA ALA A 459 -9.97 -8.37 17.45
C ALA A 459 -9.32 -9.77 17.54
N LYS A 460 -8.30 -10.05 16.72
CA LYS A 460 -7.55 -11.32 16.75
C LYS A 460 -6.67 -11.49 18.00
N CYS A 461 -6.33 -10.40 18.68
CA CYS A 461 -5.60 -10.43 19.96
C CYS A 461 -6.52 -10.51 21.20
N GLY A 462 -7.84 -10.70 21.02
CA GLY A 462 -8.78 -10.80 22.12
C GLY A 462 -9.13 -9.46 22.78
N CYS A 463 -8.86 -8.33 22.12
CA CYS A 463 -9.14 -6.97 22.60
C CYS A 463 -10.28 -6.34 21.78
N ILE A 464 -11.43 -7.01 21.74
CA ILE A 464 -12.58 -6.58 20.91
C ILE A 464 -13.09 -5.17 21.25
N ASP A 465 -12.94 -4.73 22.50
CA ASP A 465 -13.35 -3.38 22.92
C ASP A 465 -12.39 -2.31 22.34
N ASP A 466 -11.09 -2.61 22.20
CA ASP A 466 -10.13 -1.74 21.49
C ASP A 466 -10.44 -1.68 19.98
N ALA A 467 -10.75 -2.83 19.38
CA ALA A 467 -11.14 -2.91 17.97
C ALA A 467 -12.39 -2.04 17.70
N SER A 468 -13.35 -2.04 18.62
CA SER A 468 -14.55 -1.21 18.54
C SER A 468 -14.24 0.28 18.66
N ARG A 469 -13.29 0.67 19.53
CA ARG A 469 -12.85 2.07 19.63
C ARG A 469 -12.20 2.57 18.34
N VAL A 470 -11.37 1.74 17.69
CA VAL A 470 -10.79 2.08 16.39
C VAL A 470 -11.91 2.26 15.36
N PHE A 471 -12.83 1.30 15.27
CA PHE A 471 -13.99 1.35 14.38
C PHE A 471 -14.84 2.62 14.57
N ASP A 472 -15.13 2.96 15.83
CA ASP A 472 -15.94 4.13 16.18
C ASP A 472 -15.24 5.44 15.77
N SER A 473 -13.91 5.48 15.78
CA SER A 473 -13.12 6.65 15.37
C SER A 473 -13.02 6.86 13.85
N MET A 474 -13.34 5.85 13.04
CA MET A 474 -13.24 5.92 11.57
C MET A 474 -14.35 6.79 10.97
N GLN A 475 -13.97 7.74 10.10
CA GLN A 475 -14.91 8.59 9.36
C GLN A 475 -15.57 7.87 8.18
N ILE A 476 -14.80 7.02 7.48
CA ILE A 476 -15.25 6.26 6.33
C ILE A 476 -15.08 4.78 6.69
N ARG A 477 -16.15 4.01 6.50
CA ARG A 477 -16.18 2.56 6.77
C ARG A 477 -16.63 1.85 5.51
N ASP A 478 -15.79 0.98 5.00
CA ASP A 478 -16.10 0.16 3.83
C ASP A 478 -16.56 -1.24 4.25
N ALA A 479 -16.87 -2.10 3.28
CA ALA A 479 -17.28 -3.47 3.56
C ALA A 479 -16.22 -4.22 4.39
N VAL A 480 -14.93 -4.01 4.12
CA VAL A 480 -13.83 -4.65 4.84
C VAL A 480 -13.81 -4.22 6.31
N THR A 481 -14.06 -2.95 6.61
CA THR A 481 -14.17 -2.44 7.99
C THR A 481 -15.27 -3.15 8.77
N TRP A 482 -16.48 -3.26 8.19
CA TRP A 482 -17.60 -3.94 8.82
C TRP A 482 -17.34 -5.43 9.00
N THR A 483 -16.83 -6.09 7.96
CA THR A 483 -16.48 -7.52 7.97
C THR A 483 -15.46 -7.83 9.07
N ALA A 484 -14.41 -7.02 9.22
CA ALA A 484 -13.40 -7.20 10.25
C ALA A 484 -14.00 -7.16 11.66
N LEU A 485 -14.95 -6.24 11.91
CA LEU A 485 -15.64 -6.13 13.19
C LEU A 485 -16.61 -7.29 13.42
N ILE A 486 -17.44 -7.65 12.44
CA ILE A 486 -18.42 -8.75 12.50
C ILE A 486 -17.72 -10.07 12.81
N VAL A 487 -16.66 -10.39 12.05
CA VAL A 487 -15.83 -11.59 12.27
C VAL A 487 -15.11 -11.51 13.62
N GLY A 488 -14.62 -10.33 14.00
CA GLY A 488 -13.99 -10.09 15.29
C GLY A 488 -14.90 -10.43 16.46
N TYR A 489 -16.13 -9.91 16.48
CA TYR A 489 -17.12 -10.21 17.52
C TYR A 489 -17.51 -11.68 17.54
N ALA A 490 -17.68 -12.31 16.37
CA ALA A 490 -17.99 -13.73 16.25
C ALA A 490 -16.88 -14.59 16.89
N ARG A 491 -15.61 -14.32 16.56
CA ARG A 491 -14.44 -14.99 17.12
C ARG A 491 -14.17 -14.66 18.58
N ASN A 492 -14.79 -13.63 19.15
CA ASN A 492 -14.69 -13.29 20.58
C ASN A 492 -15.87 -13.82 21.41
N GLY A 493 -16.62 -14.79 20.85
CA GLY A 493 -17.76 -15.43 21.51
C GLY A 493 -18.99 -14.53 21.62
N LYS A 494 -18.96 -13.31 21.06
CA LYS A 494 -20.05 -12.33 21.12
C LYS A 494 -20.93 -12.41 19.86
N GLY A 495 -21.43 -13.60 19.54
CA GLY A 495 -22.15 -13.86 18.28
C GLY A 495 -23.41 -13.02 18.07
N LYS A 496 -24.15 -12.69 19.14
CA LYS A 496 -25.32 -11.79 19.05
C LYS A 496 -24.94 -10.36 18.66
N ASP A 497 -23.82 -9.85 19.16
CA ASP A 497 -23.32 -8.52 18.79
C ASP A 497 -22.83 -8.51 17.35
N SER A 498 -22.18 -9.59 16.89
CA SER A 498 -21.78 -9.76 15.48
C SER A 498 -22.96 -9.57 14.52
N VAL A 499 -24.10 -10.19 14.83
CA VAL A 499 -25.33 -10.00 14.05
C VAL A 499 -25.86 -8.57 14.13
N ARG A 500 -25.79 -7.92 15.30
CA ARG A 500 -26.21 -6.51 15.43
C ARG A 500 -25.36 -5.58 14.54
N PHE A 501 -24.06 -5.83 14.42
CA PHE A 501 -23.20 -5.04 13.52
C PHE A 501 -23.51 -5.29 12.04
N TYR A 502 -23.94 -6.49 11.67
CA TYR A 502 -24.48 -6.73 10.32
C TYR A 502 -25.75 -5.93 10.06
N ASP A 503 -26.70 -5.90 11.01
CA ASP A 503 -27.92 -5.10 10.86
C ASP A 503 -27.57 -3.60 10.66
N GLN A 504 -26.53 -3.09 11.36
CA GLN A 504 -26.00 -1.74 11.17
C GLN A 504 -25.29 -1.53 9.83
N MET A 505 -24.52 -2.52 9.36
CA MET A 505 -23.86 -2.52 8.05
C MET A 505 -24.89 -2.34 6.93
N ILE A 506 -25.98 -3.12 6.96
CA ILE A 506 -27.07 -3.00 5.99
C ILE A 506 -27.78 -1.63 6.10
N ALA A 507 -28.05 -1.17 7.32
CA ALA A 507 -28.67 0.14 7.55
C ALA A 507 -27.80 1.31 7.03
N SER A 508 -26.47 1.15 6.98
CA SER A 508 -25.55 2.13 6.41
C SER A 508 -25.53 2.15 4.87
N GLY A 509 -26.22 1.21 4.21
CA GLY A 509 -26.20 1.03 2.76
C GLY A 509 -24.99 0.24 2.24
N THR A 510 -24.18 -0.33 3.14
CA THR A 510 -23.00 -1.13 2.77
C THR A 510 -23.43 -2.58 2.53
N LYS A 511 -23.08 -3.15 1.37
CA LYS A 511 -23.42 -4.54 1.03
C LYS A 511 -22.44 -5.53 1.65
N PRO A 512 -22.91 -6.66 2.20
CA PRO A 512 -22.05 -7.74 2.69
C PRO A 512 -21.31 -8.42 1.54
N ASP A 513 -20.13 -8.94 1.85
CA ASP A 513 -19.29 -9.72 0.94
C ASP A 513 -19.23 -11.21 1.33
N TYR A 514 -18.52 -11.99 0.53
CA TYR A 514 -18.30 -13.43 0.78
C TYR A 514 -17.77 -13.70 2.21
N ILE A 515 -16.84 -12.88 2.71
CA ILE A 515 -16.23 -13.10 4.03
C ILE A 515 -17.18 -12.71 5.17
N THR A 516 -18.06 -11.72 4.96
CA THR A 516 -19.09 -11.30 5.92
C THR A 516 -19.96 -12.48 6.32
N PHE A 517 -20.42 -13.27 5.33
CA PHE A 517 -21.30 -14.41 5.57
C PHE A 517 -20.60 -15.56 6.30
N ILE A 518 -19.31 -15.82 6.06
CA ILE A 518 -18.53 -16.74 6.90
C ILE A 518 -18.57 -16.29 8.37
N GLY A 519 -18.33 -15.00 8.62
CA GLY A 519 -18.38 -14.42 9.97
C GLY A 519 -19.74 -14.60 10.66
N LEU A 520 -20.83 -14.37 9.92
CA LEU A 520 -22.19 -14.51 10.44
C LEU A 520 -22.59 -15.96 10.71
N LEU A 521 -22.28 -16.88 9.79
CA LEU A 521 -22.58 -18.30 9.98
C LEU A 521 -21.76 -18.87 11.15
N PHE A 522 -20.50 -18.48 11.28
CA PHE A 522 -19.67 -18.80 12.44
C PHE A 522 -20.28 -18.24 13.74
N ALA A 523 -20.72 -16.98 13.75
CA ALA A 523 -21.40 -16.37 14.89
C ALA A 523 -22.68 -17.13 15.26
N CYS A 524 -23.49 -17.52 14.27
CA CYS A 524 -24.71 -18.28 14.48
C CYS A 524 -24.42 -19.67 15.05
N SER A 525 -23.41 -20.38 14.53
CA SER A 525 -22.98 -21.69 15.01
C SER A 525 -22.60 -21.65 16.48
N HIS A 526 -21.82 -20.65 16.89
CA HIS A 526 -21.33 -20.52 18.26
C HIS A 526 -22.27 -19.79 19.23
N ALA A 527 -23.39 -19.27 18.75
CA ALA A 527 -24.43 -18.63 19.57
C ALA A 527 -25.79 -19.37 19.53
N GLY A 528 -25.86 -20.51 18.83
CA GLY A 528 -27.07 -21.32 18.70
C GLY A 528 -28.21 -20.64 17.91
N LEU A 529 -27.87 -19.74 16.97
CA LEU A 529 -28.86 -18.96 16.23
C LEU A 529 -29.28 -19.66 14.92
N LEU A 530 -29.84 -20.86 15.03
CA LEU A 530 -30.14 -21.74 13.87
C LEU A 530 -30.95 -21.05 12.78
N GLU A 531 -32.08 -20.43 13.14
CA GLU A 531 -32.96 -19.79 12.15
C GLU A 531 -32.31 -18.59 11.46
N ARG A 532 -31.52 -17.79 12.18
CA ARG A 532 -30.74 -16.70 11.57
C ARG A 532 -29.66 -17.24 10.63
N GLY A 533 -28.98 -18.33 11.01
CA GLY A 533 -28.00 -18.99 10.14
C GLY A 533 -28.62 -19.46 8.82
N ARG A 534 -29.79 -20.10 8.86
CA ARG A 534 -30.55 -20.50 7.66
C ARG A 534 -30.91 -19.31 6.78
N LEU A 535 -31.40 -18.22 7.37
CA LEU A 535 -31.74 -16.99 6.65
C LEU A 535 -30.52 -16.39 5.97
N TYR A 536 -29.39 -16.27 6.68
CA TYR A 536 -28.16 -15.73 6.10
C TYR A 536 -27.65 -16.59 4.95
N PHE A 537 -27.57 -17.91 5.15
CA PHE A 537 -27.14 -18.84 4.11
C PHE A 537 -27.98 -18.73 2.84
N ALA A 538 -29.32 -18.65 2.98
CA ALA A 538 -30.23 -18.49 1.85
C ALA A 538 -30.12 -17.10 1.18
N SER A 539 -29.91 -16.04 1.97
CA SER A 539 -29.82 -14.66 1.45
C SER A 539 -28.57 -14.44 0.58
N MET A 540 -27.49 -15.19 0.81
CA MET A 540 -26.24 -15.07 0.04
C MET A 540 -26.51 -15.10 -1.47
N GLU A 541 -27.21 -16.13 -1.95
CA GLU A 541 -27.51 -16.27 -3.37
C GLU A 541 -28.75 -15.46 -3.76
N LYS A 542 -29.84 -15.53 -2.96
CA LYS A 542 -31.14 -14.94 -3.32
C LYS A 542 -31.13 -13.41 -3.36
N GLU A 543 -30.39 -12.76 -2.47
CA GLU A 543 -30.38 -11.30 -2.32
C GLU A 543 -29.09 -10.66 -2.83
N TYR A 544 -27.95 -11.34 -2.65
CA TYR A 544 -26.63 -10.77 -2.95
C TYR A 544 -25.93 -11.41 -4.15
N GLY A 545 -26.45 -12.52 -4.70
CA GLY A 545 -25.82 -13.23 -5.82
C GLY A 545 -24.46 -13.85 -5.48
N ILE A 546 -24.19 -14.09 -4.19
CA ILE A 546 -22.96 -14.69 -3.68
C ILE A 546 -23.18 -16.20 -3.57
N LYS A 547 -22.41 -16.99 -4.33
CA LYS A 547 -22.45 -18.45 -4.23
C LYS A 547 -21.73 -18.92 -2.96
N PRO A 548 -22.35 -19.83 -2.17
CA PRO A 548 -21.66 -20.45 -1.03
C PRO A 548 -20.45 -21.28 -1.48
N GLY A 549 -19.33 -21.12 -0.80
CA GLY A 549 -18.16 -22.00 -0.93
C GLY A 549 -17.96 -22.90 0.29
N PRO A 550 -16.90 -23.73 0.31
CA PRO A 550 -16.70 -24.77 1.33
C PRO A 550 -16.74 -24.23 2.77
N GLU A 551 -16.20 -23.04 3.02
CA GLU A 551 -16.17 -22.45 4.37
C GLU A 551 -17.57 -22.08 4.88
N HIS A 552 -18.47 -21.68 3.97
CA HIS A 552 -19.86 -21.39 4.31
C HIS A 552 -20.61 -22.66 4.68
N TYR A 553 -20.46 -23.72 3.88
CA TYR A 553 -21.03 -25.03 4.17
C TYR A 553 -20.48 -25.61 5.46
N ALA A 554 -19.17 -25.50 5.72
CA ALA A 554 -18.55 -25.95 6.96
C ALA A 554 -19.17 -25.26 8.19
N CYS A 555 -19.38 -23.94 8.15
CA CYS A 555 -20.03 -23.21 9.24
C CYS A 555 -21.50 -23.64 9.42
N MET A 556 -22.22 -23.88 8.32
CA MET A 556 -23.63 -24.32 8.37
C MET A 556 -23.77 -25.75 8.90
N ILE A 557 -22.86 -26.66 8.51
CA ILE A 557 -22.77 -28.03 9.02
C ILE A 557 -22.44 -28.03 10.52
N ASP A 558 -21.50 -27.20 10.97
CA ASP A 558 -21.21 -27.06 12.42
C ASP A 558 -22.45 -26.55 13.18
N LEU A 559 -23.17 -25.56 12.64
CA LEU A 559 -24.40 -25.04 13.23
C LEU A 559 -25.50 -26.11 13.35
N LEU A 560 -25.75 -26.85 12.27
CA LEU A 560 -26.72 -27.95 12.25
C LEU A 560 -26.31 -29.06 13.23
N GLY A 561 -25.02 -29.42 13.24
CA GLY A 561 -24.43 -30.40 14.14
C GLY A 561 -24.60 -30.05 15.62
N ARG A 562 -24.28 -28.81 16.01
CA ARG A 562 -24.51 -28.29 17.37
C ARG A 562 -25.97 -28.22 17.75
N SER A 563 -26.85 -28.02 16.78
CA SER A 563 -28.31 -27.98 16.96
C SER A 563 -28.97 -29.36 16.97
N GLY A 564 -28.20 -30.46 16.88
CA GLY A 564 -28.73 -31.82 16.85
C GLY A 564 -29.38 -32.23 15.53
N LYS A 565 -29.20 -31.45 14.46
CA LYS A 565 -29.79 -31.65 13.13
C LYS A 565 -28.84 -32.38 12.18
N LEU A 566 -28.29 -33.51 12.63
CA LEU A 566 -27.22 -34.19 11.90
C LEU A 566 -27.67 -34.75 10.52
N VAL A 567 -28.92 -35.21 10.40
CA VAL A 567 -29.49 -35.66 9.12
C VAL A 567 -29.54 -34.51 8.12
N GLU A 568 -29.95 -33.32 8.55
CA GLU A 568 -29.95 -32.13 7.68
C GLU A 568 -28.52 -31.73 7.30
N ALA A 569 -27.54 -31.90 8.20
CA ALA A 569 -26.14 -31.62 7.90
C ALA A 569 -25.56 -32.59 6.85
N GLU A 570 -25.94 -33.87 6.88
CA GLU A 570 -25.57 -34.85 5.86
C GLU A 570 -26.24 -34.55 4.51
N MET A 571 -27.53 -34.21 4.50
CA MET A 571 -28.20 -33.77 3.28
C MET A 571 -27.53 -32.54 2.66
N LEU A 572 -27.21 -31.54 3.48
CA LEU A 572 -26.55 -30.32 3.01
C LEU A 572 -25.16 -30.60 2.41
N LEU A 573 -24.42 -31.55 2.98
CA LEU A 573 -23.13 -32.00 2.45
C LEU A 573 -23.29 -32.65 1.07
N ASP A 574 -24.30 -33.51 0.91
CA ASP A 574 -24.54 -34.24 -0.34
C ASP A 574 -25.10 -33.32 -1.45
N GLU A 575 -25.75 -32.20 -1.10
CA GLU A 575 -26.30 -31.18 -2.01
C GLU A 575 -25.32 -30.04 -2.32
N MET A 576 -24.05 -30.11 -1.89
CA MET A 576 -23.07 -29.03 -2.14
C MET A 576 -22.79 -28.84 -3.64
N ASP A 577 -22.80 -27.57 -4.08
CA ASP A 577 -22.42 -27.19 -5.47
C ASP A 577 -20.91 -27.22 -5.72
N VAL A 578 -20.11 -27.40 -4.66
CA VAL A 578 -18.65 -27.41 -4.66
C VAL A 578 -18.16 -28.67 -3.96
N GLU A 579 -16.99 -29.19 -4.38
CA GLU A 579 -16.42 -30.37 -3.73
C GLU A 579 -16.11 -30.11 -2.23
N PRO A 580 -16.56 -30.99 -1.32
CA PRO A 580 -16.28 -30.83 0.11
C PRO A 580 -14.77 -30.94 0.42
N ASP A 581 -14.21 -29.87 0.98
CA ASP A 581 -12.81 -29.82 1.38
C ASP A 581 -12.58 -30.32 2.82
N ALA A 582 -11.33 -30.25 3.29
CA ALA A 582 -10.98 -30.69 4.63
C ALA A 582 -11.70 -29.90 5.75
N THR A 583 -12.10 -28.65 5.51
CA THR A 583 -12.81 -27.84 6.51
C THR A 583 -14.23 -28.34 6.73
N VAL A 584 -14.92 -28.69 5.65
CA VAL A 584 -16.28 -29.25 5.65
C VAL A 584 -16.31 -30.59 6.39
N TRP A 585 -15.39 -31.50 6.03
CA TRP A 585 -15.32 -32.81 6.69
C TRP A 585 -14.91 -32.72 8.15
N LYS A 586 -14.06 -31.75 8.54
CA LYS A 586 -13.74 -31.48 9.96
C LYS A 586 -14.97 -31.02 10.73
N ALA A 587 -15.78 -30.12 10.17
CA ALA A 587 -17.02 -29.66 10.78
C ALA A 587 -17.99 -30.84 10.98
N LEU A 588 -18.16 -31.68 9.97
CA LEU A 588 -19.02 -32.87 10.05
C LEU A 588 -18.52 -33.88 11.09
N LEU A 589 -17.21 -34.16 11.12
CA LEU A 589 -16.63 -35.07 12.12
C LEU A 589 -16.82 -34.54 13.55
N ALA A 590 -16.66 -33.22 13.74
CA ALA A 590 -16.91 -32.57 15.01
C ALA A 590 -18.39 -32.67 15.43
N ALA A 591 -19.32 -32.46 14.50
CA ALA A 591 -20.75 -32.65 14.72
C ALA A 591 -21.09 -34.09 15.10
N CYS A 592 -20.53 -35.08 14.39
CA CYS A 592 -20.73 -36.50 14.68
C CYS A 592 -20.20 -36.89 16.06
N ARG A 593 -19.06 -36.34 16.47
CA ARG A 593 -18.51 -36.54 17.83
C ARG A 593 -19.46 -36.03 18.90
N VAL A 594 -20.07 -34.85 18.69
CA VAL A 594 -21.00 -34.25 19.66
C VAL A 594 -22.31 -35.04 19.74
N GLN A 595 -22.84 -35.49 18.61
CA GLN A 595 -24.11 -36.22 18.54
C GLN A 595 -23.98 -37.74 18.72
N GLY A 596 -22.76 -38.27 18.80
CA GLY A 596 -22.49 -39.70 18.98
C GLY A 596 -22.77 -40.58 17.75
N ASN A 597 -22.89 -40.01 16.55
CA ASN A 597 -23.11 -40.79 15.33
C ASN A 597 -21.78 -41.34 14.79
N LEU A 598 -21.53 -42.63 15.05
CA LEU A 598 -20.27 -43.28 14.69
C LEU A 598 -20.12 -43.53 13.18
N GLU A 599 -21.19 -43.90 12.49
CA GLU A 599 -21.16 -44.26 11.06
C GLU A 599 -20.80 -43.05 10.18
N LEU A 600 -21.49 -41.92 10.39
CA LEU A 600 -21.18 -40.68 9.69
C LEU A 600 -19.80 -40.12 10.09
N GLY A 601 -19.40 -40.34 11.35
CA GLY A 601 -18.05 -40.01 11.83
C GLY A 601 -16.95 -40.80 11.11
N GLU A 602 -17.16 -42.10 10.85
CA GLU A 602 -16.23 -42.92 10.07
C GLU A 602 -16.12 -42.43 8.62
N ARG A 603 -17.25 -42.09 7.99
CA ARG A 603 -17.29 -41.48 6.64
C ARG A 603 -16.48 -40.19 6.59
N ALA A 604 -16.70 -39.28 7.54
CA ALA A 604 -15.99 -38.01 7.60
C ALA A 604 -14.48 -38.18 7.85
N ALA A 605 -14.10 -39.06 8.79
CA ALA A 605 -12.70 -39.32 9.09
C ALA A 605 -11.95 -39.96 7.92
N LYS A 606 -12.59 -40.88 7.17
CA LYS A 606 -11.97 -41.51 6.01
C LYS A 606 -11.62 -40.49 4.91
N ASN A 607 -12.54 -39.59 4.58
CA ASN A 607 -12.28 -38.51 3.63
C ASN A 607 -11.14 -37.59 4.11
N LEU A 608 -11.09 -37.28 5.41
CA LEU A 608 -10.00 -36.49 5.98
C LEU A 608 -8.64 -37.19 5.94
N PHE A 609 -8.60 -38.53 6.02
CA PHE A 609 -7.34 -39.28 5.87
C PHE A 609 -6.77 -39.20 4.46
N GLU A 610 -7.61 -38.97 3.46
CA GLU A 610 -7.21 -38.80 2.05
C GLU A 610 -6.79 -37.36 1.79
N LEU A 611 -7.59 -36.39 2.23
CA LEU A 611 -7.32 -34.95 2.04
C LEU A 611 -6.13 -34.44 2.88
N GLU A 612 -6.00 -34.90 4.12
CA GLU A 612 -4.98 -34.44 5.07
C GLU A 612 -4.29 -35.62 5.76
N SER A 613 -3.59 -36.44 4.96
CA SER A 613 -2.99 -37.70 5.42
C SER A 613 -2.01 -37.59 6.61
N LYS A 614 -1.45 -36.41 6.89
CA LYS A 614 -0.53 -36.15 8.01
C LYS A 614 -1.21 -35.53 9.24
N ASN A 615 -2.47 -35.11 9.15
CA ASN A 615 -3.15 -34.45 10.27
C ASN A 615 -3.57 -35.48 11.33
N ALA A 616 -3.14 -35.25 12.58
CA ALA A 616 -3.45 -36.10 13.73
C ALA A 616 -4.92 -36.00 14.20
N VAL A 617 -5.56 -34.85 14.00
CA VAL A 617 -6.87 -34.53 14.60
C VAL A 617 -7.97 -35.53 14.22
N PRO A 618 -8.15 -35.91 12.93
CA PRO A 618 -9.21 -36.84 12.54
C PRO A 618 -9.01 -38.24 13.14
N TYR A 619 -7.75 -38.72 13.23
CA TYR A 619 -7.42 -40.00 13.85
C TYR A 619 -7.76 -40.01 15.35
N ILE A 620 -7.37 -38.94 16.05
CA ILE A 620 -7.65 -38.79 17.48
C ILE A 620 -9.15 -38.72 17.72
N MET A 621 -9.87 -37.95 16.91
CA MET A 621 -11.31 -37.76 17.06
C MET A 621 -12.08 -39.06 16.83
N LEU A 622 -11.78 -39.80 15.75
CA LEU A 622 -12.40 -41.10 15.49
C LEU A 622 -12.05 -42.13 16.56
N SER A 623 -10.77 -42.19 17.00
CA SER A 623 -10.37 -43.07 18.10
C SER A 623 -11.15 -42.77 19.38
N ASN A 624 -11.39 -41.49 19.70
CA ASN A 624 -12.15 -41.11 20.88
C ASN A 624 -13.64 -41.48 20.75
N MET A 625 -14.22 -41.36 19.54
CA MET A 625 -15.59 -41.81 19.27
C MET A 625 -15.74 -43.32 19.45
N TYR A 626 -14.78 -44.13 18.96
CA TYR A 626 -14.77 -45.57 19.20
C TYR A 626 -14.67 -45.92 20.69
N SER A 627 -13.79 -45.23 21.43
CA SER A 627 -13.68 -45.42 22.89
C SER A 627 -14.97 -45.08 23.61
N ALA A 628 -15.62 -43.97 23.24
CA ALA A 628 -16.91 -43.56 23.82
C ALA A 628 -18.05 -44.57 23.52
N ALA A 629 -18.00 -45.23 22.35
CA ALA A 629 -18.93 -46.30 21.98
C ALA A 629 -18.56 -47.69 22.55
N GLY A 630 -17.52 -47.79 23.40
CA GLY A 630 -17.05 -49.06 23.98
C GLY A 630 -16.30 -49.98 23.00
N LYS A 631 -15.98 -49.52 21.79
CA LYS A 631 -15.27 -50.29 20.74
C LYS A 631 -13.75 -50.13 20.87
N TRP A 632 -13.18 -50.70 21.94
CA TRP A 632 -11.77 -50.51 22.29
C TRP A 632 -10.77 -51.03 21.25
N GLU A 633 -11.09 -52.14 20.57
CA GLU A 633 -10.22 -52.70 19.51
C GLU A 633 -10.12 -51.80 18.28
N ASP A 634 -11.24 -51.19 17.88
CA ASP A 634 -11.29 -50.23 16.78
C ASP A 634 -10.51 -48.96 17.12
N ALA A 635 -10.68 -48.43 18.35
CA ALA A 635 -9.89 -47.32 18.84
C ALA A 635 -8.37 -47.63 18.82
N ALA A 636 -7.98 -48.81 19.29
CA ALA A 636 -6.59 -49.27 19.25
C ALA A 636 -6.08 -49.47 17.81
N ARG A 637 -6.92 -49.91 16.87
CA ARG A 637 -6.58 -50.00 15.45
C ARG A 637 -6.26 -48.63 14.87
N ILE A 638 -7.11 -47.62 15.08
CA ILE A 638 -6.86 -46.24 14.61
C ILE A 638 -5.56 -45.68 15.18
N ARG A 639 -5.28 -45.89 16.47
CA ARG A 639 -4.02 -45.48 17.11
C ARG A 639 -2.80 -46.18 16.53
N ARG A 640 -2.90 -47.48 16.20
CA ARG A 640 -1.83 -48.23 15.51
C ARG A 640 -1.59 -47.69 14.10
N THR A 641 -2.64 -47.39 13.35
CA THR A 641 -2.53 -46.76 12.01
C THR A 641 -1.83 -45.42 12.08
N MET A 642 -2.19 -44.58 13.07
CA MET A 642 -1.56 -43.29 13.32
C MET A 642 -0.04 -43.44 13.56
N LYS A 643 0.36 -44.40 14.41
CA LYS A 643 1.77 -44.71 14.69
C LYS A 643 2.51 -45.26 13.47
N TRP A 644 1.90 -46.16 12.70
CA TRP A 644 2.50 -46.75 11.50
C TRP A 644 2.76 -45.69 10.41
N LYS A 645 1.86 -44.70 10.27
CA LYS A 645 2.03 -43.56 9.37
C LYS A 645 2.99 -42.48 9.90
N GLY A 646 3.59 -42.66 11.09
CA GLY A 646 4.47 -41.68 11.71
C GLY A 646 3.76 -40.40 12.19
N ILE A 647 2.44 -40.46 12.39
CA ILE A 647 1.64 -39.31 12.84
C ILE A 647 1.68 -39.29 14.37
N SER A 648 2.09 -38.17 14.96
CA SER A 648 2.12 -37.97 16.41
C SER A 648 0.99 -37.05 16.86
N LYS A 649 0.48 -37.29 18.08
CA LYS A 649 -0.47 -36.37 18.72
C LYS A 649 0.31 -35.17 19.23
N GLU A 650 -0.09 -33.96 18.84
CA GLU A 650 0.42 -32.75 19.47
C GLU A 650 -0.04 -32.67 20.93
N PRO A 651 0.88 -32.39 21.88
CA PRO A 651 0.52 -32.16 23.27
C PRO A 651 -0.32 -30.88 23.38
N GLY A 652 -1.30 -30.89 24.28
CA GLY A 652 -2.06 -29.69 24.60
C GLY A 652 -1.21 -28.76 25.45
N CYS A 653 -0.90 -27.58 24.94
CA CYS A 653 -0.12 -26.56 25.63
C CYS A 653 -0.90 -25.25 25.72
N SER A 654 -0.79 -24.58 26.87
CA SER A 654 -1.33 -23.23 27.06
C SER A 654 -0.18 -22.28 27.31
N TRP A 655 -0.26 -21.05 26.81
CA TRP A 655 0.76 -20.04 27.04
C TRP A 655 0.19 -18.67 27.35
N ILE A 656 1.01 -17.87 28.01
CA ILE A 656 0.74 -16.48 28.40
C ILE A 656 2.00 -15.65 28.16
N GLU A 657 1.82 -14.43 27.67
CA GLU A 657 2.89 -13.45 27.54
C GLU A 657 2.92 -12.54 28.77
N VAL A 658 4.09 -12.46 29.43
CA VAL A 658 4.33 -11.57 30.57
C VAL A 658 5.72 -10.96 30.41
N ASN A 659 5.81 -9.62 30.46
CA ASN A 659 7.07 -8.88 30.29
C ASN A 659 7.81 -9.26 28.98
N SER A 660 7.06 -9.34 27.88
CA SER A 660 7.55 -9.72 26.54
C SER A 660 8.26 -11.08 26.50
N ARG A 661 7.91 -11.99 27.40
CA ARG A 661 8.32 -13.40 27.39
C ARG A 661 7.10 -14.30 27.35
N VAL A 662 7.15 -15.30 26.47
CA VAL A 662 6.12 -16.34 26.38
C VAL A 662 6.42 -17.43 27.40
N HIS A 663 5.47 -17.67 28.30
CA HIS A 663 5.51 -18.74 29.29
C HIS A 663 4.53 -19.83 28.87
N THR A 664 5.06 -21.02 28.56
CA THR A 664 4.28 -22.17 28.08
C THR A 664 4.12 -23.21 29.16
N PHE A 665 2.94 -23.80 29.25
CA PHE A 665 2.56 -24.82 30.21
C PHE A 665 1.99 -26.03 29.48
N MET A 666 2.41 -27.22 29.90
CA MET A 666 1.81 -28.50 29.51
C MET A 666 1.23 -29.18 30.75
N SER A 667 0.28 -30.08 30.55
CA SER A 667 -0.27 -30.86 31.67
C SER A 667 0.86 -31.63 32.35
N GLU A 668 0.91 -31.56 33.69
CA GLU A 668 1.93 -32.23 34.53
C GLU A 668 3.39 -31.75 34.32
N ASP A 669 3.61 -30.70 33.53
CA ASP A 669 4.94 -30.16 33.27
C ASP A 669 5.46 -29.33 34.46
N ARG A 670 6.65 -29.70 34.95
CA ARG A 670 7.35 -29.05 36.06
C ARG A 670 8.60 -28.28 35.62
N GLY A 671 8.81 -28.09 34.31
CA GLY A 671 9.98 -27.44 33.73
C GLY A 671 10.06 -25.92 33.95
N HIS A 672 8.99 -25.26 34.44
CA HIS A 672 8.97 -23.82 34.64
C HIS A 672 9.83 -23.38 35.85
N SER A 673 10.52 -22.23 35.77
CA SER A 673 11.39 -21.74 36.86
C SER A 673 10.64 -21.45 38.17
N ARG A 674 9.35 -21.08 38.06
CA ARG A 674 8.44 -20.81 39.19
C ARG A 674 7.42 -21.94 39.45
N THR A 675 7.73 -23.17 39.06
CA THR A 675 6.81 -24.32 39.19
C THR A 675 6.22 -24.44 40.60
N THR A 676 7.02 -24.35 41.67
CA THR A 676 6.53 -24.51 43.05
C THR A 676 5.44 -23.48 43.41
N GLU A 677 5.63 -22.22 43.03
CA GLU A 677 4.65 -21.16 43.28
C GLU A 677 3.37 -21.38 42.46
N ILE A 678 3.51 -21.78 41.19
CA ILE A 678 2.37 -22.02 40.29
C ILE A 678 1.53 -23.18 40.80
N TYR A 679 2.16 -24.29 41.19
CA TYR A 679 1.48 -25.47 41.72
C TYR A 679 0.79 -25.17 43.05
N SER A 680 1.46 -24.46 43.96
CA SER A 680 0.82 -23.99 45.20
C SER A 680 -0.38 -23.09 44.92
N LYS A 681 -0.31 -22.24 43.88
CA LYS A 681 -1.40 -21.34 43.52
C LYS A 681 -2.57 -22.07 42.88
N ILE A 682 -2.32 -23.06 42.00
CA ILE A 682 -3.43 -23.84 41.43
C ILE A 682 -4.09 -24.70 42.51
N ASP A 683 -3.35 -25.25 43.47
CA ASP A 683 -3.93 -25.99 44.60
C ASP A 683 -4.87 -25.09 45.42
N GLU A 684 -4.44 -23.86 45.75
CA GLU A 684 -5.28 -22.83 46.39
C GLU A 684 -6.54 -22.53 45.56
N ILE A 685 -6.37 -22.29 44.26
CA ILE A 685 -7.48 -22.01 43.34
C ILE A 685 -8.48 -23.18 43.33
N MET A 686 -8.01 -24.42 43.23
CA MET A 686 -8.85 -25.60 43.13
C MET A 686 -9.67 -25.83 44.41
N VAL A 687 -9.11 -25.54 45.58
CA VAL A 687 -9.86 -25.55 46.85
C VAL A 687 -10.96 -24.50 46.83
N LEU A 688 -10.62 -23.25 46.51
CA LEU A 688 -11.57 -22.13 46.53
C LEU A 688 -12.73 -22.29 45.54
N ILE A 689 -12.46 -22.77 44.31
CA ILE A 689 -13.54 -23.00 43.34
C ILE A 689 -14.44 -24.16 43.79
N LYS A 690 -13.89 -25.22 44.39
CA LYS A 690 -14.67 -26.36 44.93
C LYS A 690 -15.58 -25.90 46.07
N GLU A 691 -15.08 -25.07 46.99
CA GLU A 691 -15.90 -24.46 48.06
C GLU A 691 -17.02 -23.58 47.50
N ALA A 692 -16.80 -22.96 46.34
CA ALA A 692 -17.81 -22.18 45.63
C ALA A 692 -18.80 -23.01 44.79
N GLY A 693 -18.69 -24.34 44.79
CA GLY A 693 -19.61 -25.25 44.10
C GLY A 693 -19.14 -25.78 42.74
N TYR A 694 -17.86 -25.62 42.38
CA TYR A 694 -17.30 -26.30 41.21
C TYR A 694 -17.11 -27.80 41.45
N GLU A 695 -17.69 -28.62 40.57
CA GLU A 695 -17.47 -30.06 40.50
C GLU A 695 -16.72 -30.43 39.22
N ALA A 696 -15.70 -31.27 39.34
CA ALA A 696 -14.89 -31.70 38.21
C ALA A 696 -15.65 -32.70 37.33
N ASP A 697 -15.75 -32.41 36.03
CA ASP A 697 -16.43 -33.31 35.09
C ASP A 697 -15.48 -34.40 34.58
N ILE A 698 -15.53 -35.56 35.24
CA ILE A 698 -14.69 -36.73 34.96
C ILE A 698 -14.92 -37.33 33.57
N SER A 699 -15.99 -36.96 32.84
CA SER A 699 -16.21 -37.42 31.47
C SER A 699 -15.13 -36.93 30.50
N PHE A 700 -14.45 -35.83 30.84
CA PHE A 700 -13.32 -35.30 30.08
C PHE A 700 -11.99 -36.01 30.35
N ALA A 701 -11.92 -36.88 31.35
CA ALA A 701 -10.76 -37.72 31.65
C ALA A 701 -10.91 -39.11 31.00
N LEU A 702 -10.51 -39.19 29.72
CA LEU A 702 -10.65 -40.38 28.86
C LEU A 702 -9.63 -41.50 29.15
N HIS A 703 -8.76 -41.34 30.14
CA HIS A 703 -7.80 -42.37 30.55
C HIS A 703 -8.46 -43.40 31.48
N ASN A 704 -8.01 -44.65 31.42
CA ASN A 704 -8.47 -45.73 32.29
C ASN A 704 -7.80 -45.61 33.66
N MET A 705 -8.27 -44.66 34.47
CA MET A 705 -7.82 -44.38 35.84
C MET A 705 -9.02 -44.43 36.79
N ASP A 706 -8.74 -44.57 38.09
CA ASP A 706 -9.75 -44.41 39.14
C ASP A 706 -10.27 -42.96 39.22
N LYS A 707 -11.38 -42.77 39.95
CA LYS A 707 -12.07 -41.47 40.01
C LYS A 707 -11.16 -40.37 40.57
N GLU A 708 -10.37 -40.68 41.60
CA GLU A 708 -9.44 -39.74 42.22
C GLU A 708 -8.29 -39.35 41.27
N GLY A 709 -7.71 -40.31 40.55
CA GLY A 709 -6.69 -40.03 39.54
C GLY A 709 -7.21 -39.18 38.37
N LYS A 710 -8.46 -39.36 37.96
CA LYS A 710 -9.12 -38.52 36.95
C LYS A 710 -9.33 -37.08 37.41
N GLU A 711 -9.80 -36.88 38.64
CA GLU A 711 -9.97 -35.54 39.22
C GLU A 711 -8.63 -34.81 39.36
N LEU A 712 -7.58 -35.51 39.79
CA LEU A 712 -6.24 -34.95 39.92
C LEU A 712 -5.66 -34.53 38.57
N GLY A 713 -5.83 -35.34 37.53
CA GLY A 713 -5.39 -35.00 36.17
C GLY A 713 -6.07 -33.73 35.63
N LEU A 714 -7.38 -33.58 35.87
CA LEU A 714 -8.14 -32.40 35.46
C LEU A 714 -7.71 -31.12 36.19
N ALA A 715 -7.22 -31.22 37.43
CA ALA A 715 -6.77 -30.07 38.23
C ALA A 715 -5.54 -29.37 37.61
N TYR A 716 -4.65 -30.13 36.99
CA TYR A 716 -3.36 -29.65 36.45
C TYR A 716 -3.33 -29.51 34.93
N HIS A 717 -4.48 -29.33 34.30
CA HIS A 717 -4.55 -28.94 32.89
C HIS A 717 -3.78 -27.64 32.65
N SER A 718 -3.13 -27.56 31.48
CA SER A 718 -2.27 -26.42 31.11
C SER A 718 -2.93 -25.05 31.23
N GLU A 719 -4.25 -24.98 30.98
CA GLU A 719 -5.07 -23.78 31.03
C GLU A 719 -5.15 -23.25 32.47
N LYS A 720 -5.35 -24.17 33.43
CA LYS A 720 -5.43 -23.90 34.86
C LYS A 720 -4.06 -23.50 35.42
N LEU A 721 -2.97 -24.11 34.95
CA LEU A 721 -1.62 -23.69 35.28
C LEU A 721 -1.31 -22.28 34.74
N ALA A 722 -1.72 -21.99 33.50
CA ALA A 722 -1.52 -20.68 32.88
C ALA A 722 -2.28 -19.57 33.62
N VAL A 723 -3.53 -19.79 34.04
CA VAL A 723 -4.28 -18.79 34.83
C VAL A 723 -3.67 -18.61 36.22
N ALA A 724 -3.19 -19.68 36.86
CA ALA A 724 -2.50 -19.58 38.14
C ALA A 724 -1.25 -18.70 38.03
N PHE A 725 -0.41 -18.92 37.01
CA PHE A 725 0.74 -18.07 36.74
C PHE A 725 0.35 -16.62 36.42
N GLY A 726 -0.71 -16.42 35.63
CA GLY A 726 -1.23 -15.09 35.30
C GLY A 726 -1.72 -14.32 36.53
N LEU A 727 -2.38 -14.99 37.48
CA LEU A 727 -2.80 -14.40 38.75
C LEU A 727 -1.62 -14.04 39.67
N LEU A 728 -0.52 -14.78 39.60
CA LEU A 728 0.71 -14.48 40.36
C LEU A 728 1.53 -13.34 39.77
N SER A 729 1.51 -13.17 38.45
CA SER A 729 2.51 -12.37 37.74
C SER A 729 1.98 -11.05 37.20
N LEU A 730 0.67 -10.94 36.95
CA LEU A 730 0.08 -9.74 36.36
C LEU A 730 -0.45 -8.77 37.43
N PRO A 731 -0.40 -7.44 37.19
CA PRO A 731 -0.94 -6.44 38.11
C PRO A 731 -2.42 -6.65 38.43
N ARG A 732 -2.86 -6.29 39.65
CA ARG A 732 -4.29 -6.30 40.03
C ARG A 732 -5.11 -5.49 39.02
N GLY A 733 -6.27 -5.99 38.62
CA GLY A 733 -7.12 -5.42 37.55
C GLY A 733 -6.80 -5.81 36.09
N ALA A 734 -5.53 -6.07 35.71
CA ALA A 734 -5.18 -6.44 34.32
C ALA A 734 -5.87 -7.73 33.80
N PRO A 735 -6.24 -7.87 32.52
CA PRO A 735 -6.76 -9.15 32.02
C PRO A 735 -5.71 -10.26 31.99
N VAL A 736 -6.09 -11.50 32.30
CA VAL A 736 -5.24 -12.70 32.11
C VAL A 736 -5.53 -13.27 30.73
N ARG A 737 -4.58 -13.15 29.80
CA ARG A 737 -4.73 -13.65 28.42
C ARG A 737 -4.00 -14.98 28.28
N ILE A 738 -4.74 -16.01 27.89
CA ILE A 738 -4.23 -17.37 27.75
C ILE A 738 -4.56 -17.85 26.35
N PHE A 739 -3.60 -18.50 25.71
CA PHE A 739 -3.76 -19.12 24.41
C PHE A 739 -3.59 -20.61 24.54
N LYS A 740 -4.42 -21.38 23.85
CA LYS A 740 -4.39 -22.83 23.81
C LYS A 740 -4.31 -23.29 22.35
N ASN A 741 -3.43 -24.24 22.06
CA ASN A 741 -3.30 -24.81 20.71
C ASN A 741 -4.47 -25.73 20.32
N LEU A 742 -5.18 -26.29 21.29
CA LEU A 742 -6.32 -27.18 21.12
C LEU A 742 -7.63 -26.55 21.63
N ARG A 743 -8.77 -27.19 21.35
CA ARG A 743 -10.05 -26.81 21.97
C ARG A 743 -9.98 -27.01 23.48
N VAL A 744 -10.38 -25.99 24.23
CA VAL A 744 -10.47 -26.03 25.71
C VAL A 744 -11.57 -27.01 26.12
N CYS A 745 -11.31 -27.90 27.09
CA CYS A 745 -12.33 -28.86 27.56
C CYS A 745 -13.41 -28.18 28.44
N GLY A 746 -14.58 -28.82 28.54
CA GLY A 746 -15.74 -28.26 29.25
C GLY A 746 -15.48 -28.06 30.75
N ASP A 747 -14.68 -28.94 31.35
CA ASP A 747 -14.23 -28.80 32.74
C ASP A 747 -13.39 -27.53 32.95
N CYS A 748 -12.39 -27.29 32.10
CA CYS A 748 -11.56 -26.08 32.18
C CYS A 748 -12.37 -24.83 31.89
N HIS A 749 -13.27 -24.86 30.91
CA HIS A 749 -14.19 -23.75 30.64
C HIS A 749 -15.03 -23.40 31.88
N THR A 750 -15.59 -24.41 32.56
CA THR A 750 -16.36 -24.22 33.79
C THR A 750 -15.51 -23.70 34.92
N ALA A 751 -14.31 -24.26 35.13
CA ALA A 751 -13.38 -23.76 36.15
C ALA A 751 -13.04 -22.28 35.93
N MET A 752 -12.78 -21.84 34.69
CA MET A 752 -12.48 -20.44 34.40
C MET A 752 -13.62 -19.48 34.79
N LYS A 753 -14.89 -19.91 34.71
CA LYS A 753 -16.03 -19.12 35.23
C LYS A 753 -15.86 -18.87 36.73
N TYR A 754 -15.69 -19.93 37.52
CA TYR A 754 -15.51 -19.81 38.97
C TYR A 754 -14.27 -18.97 39.33
N ILE A 755 -13.14 -19.19 38.66
CA ILE A 755 -11.91 -18.42 38.87
C ILE A 755 -12.14 -16.94 38.56
N SER A 756 -12.78 -16.61 37.44
CA SER A 756 -13.07 -15.21 37.09
C SER A 756 -13.95 -14.50 38.13
N SER A 757 -14.89 -15.24 38.73
CA SER A 757 -15.81 -14.72 39.75
C SER A 757 -15.09 -14.48 41.07
N LEU A 758 -14.41 -15.50 41.61
CA LEU A 758 -13.76 -15.47 42.92
C LEU A 758 -12.55 -14.53 42.98
N PHE A 759 -11.74 -14.50 41.92
CA PHE A 759 -10.56 -13.65 41.87
C PHE A 759 -10.84 -12.27 41.25
N HIS A 760 -12.11 -11.97 40.92
CA HIS A 760 -12.54 -10.73 40.27
C HIS A 760 -11.66 -10.34 39.06
N ARG A 761 -11.39 -11.34 38.22
CA ARG A 761 -10.41 -11.24 37.15
C ARG A 761 -11.06 -11.46 35.80
N HIS A 762 -10.78 -10.59 34.83
CA HIS A 762 -11.11 -10.84 33.44
C HIS A 762 -10.12 -11.85 32.86
N ILE A 763 -10.59 -13.04 32.53
CA ILE A 763 -9.78 -14.07 31.87
C ILE A 763 -10.21 -14.12 30.40
N ILE A 764 -9.24 -14.01 29.51
CA ILE A 764 -9.43 -14.07 28.06
C ILE A 764 -8.70 -15.33 27.60
N LEU A 765 -9.45 -16.38 27.26
CA LEU A 765 -8.89 -17.67 26.86
C LEU A 765 -9.20 -17.92 25.39
N ARG A 766 -8.17 -17.96 24.55
CA ARG A 766 -8.28 -18.36 23.15
C ARG A 766 -8.11 -19.87 23.05
N ASP A 767 -9.08 -20.53 22.43
CA ASP A 767 -8.94 -21.92 21.98
C ASP A 767 -8.70 -21.99 20.46
N SER A 768 -8.72 -23.20 19.88
CA SER A 768 -8.51 -23.39 18.44
C SER A 768 -9.55 -22.68 17.56
N ASN A 769 -10.71 -22.31 18.10
CA ASN A 769 -11.87 -21.81 17.35
C ASN A 769 -12.16 -20.33 17.67
N CYS A 770 -12.14 -19.93 18.94
CA CYS A 770 -12.54 -18.59 19.37
C CYS A 770 -11.94 -18.18 20.74
N PHE A 771 -12.12 -16.91 21.09
CA PHE A 771 -11.87 -16.37 22.42
C PHE A 771 -13.11 -16.50 23.30
N HIS A 772 -12.86 -16.90 24.54
CA HIS A 772 -13.80 -16.95 25.64
C HIS A 772 -13.43 -15.86 26.64
N HIS A 773 -14.33 -14.92 26.87
CA HIS A 773 -14.14 -13.86 27.87
C HIS A 773 -14.90 -14.22 29.13
N PHE A 774 -14.17 -14.61 30.17
CA PHE A 774 -14.73 -14.90 31.49
C PHE A 774 -14.67 -13.65 32.38
N LYS A 775 -15.83 -13.16 32.78
CA LYS A 775 -15.95 -11.97 33.65
C LYS A 775 -17.10 -12.17 34.63
N GLY A 776 -16.80 -12.11 35.93
CA GLY A 776 -17.83 -12.23 36.98
C GLY A 776 -18.60 -13.55 36.95
N GLY A 777 -17.96 -14.66 36.59
CA GLY A 777 -18.61 -15.97 36.52
C GLY A 777 -19.34 -16.28 35.22
N GLN A 778 -19.37 -15.36 34.26
CA GLN A 778 -20.02 -15.56 32.96
C GLN A 778 -18.98 -15.63 31.85
N CYS A 779 -19.27 -16.43 30.81
CA CYS A 779 -18.48 -16.48 29.59
C CYS A 779 -19.19 -15.74 28.44
N SER A 780 -18.45 -15.08 27.56
CA SER A 780 -19.01 -14.41 26.38
C SER A 780 -19.82 -15.33 25.47
N CYS A 781 -19.52 -16.63 25.40
CA CYS A 781 -20.25 -17.60 24.60
C CYS A 781 -21.66 -17.95 25.13
N GLY A 782 -22.04 -17.46 26.32
CA GLY A 782 -23.35 -17.75 26.92
C GLY A 782 -23.57 -19.23 27.26
N ASP A 783 -22.50 -19.96 27.55
CA ASP A 783 -22.48 -21.41 27.83
C ASP A 783 -22.94 -22.30 26.66
N TYR A 784 -23.02 -21.75 25.44
CA TYR A 784 -23.22 -22.52 24.21
C TYR A 784 -21.86 -23.03 23.67
N TRP A 785 -21.22 -23.90 24.45
CA TRP A 785 -19.84 -24.38 24.24
C TRP A 785 -19.75 -25.57 23.29
#